data_AF-A0A9D2AQ40-F1
#
_entry.id   AF-A0A9D2AQ40-F1
#
_cell.length_a   1.000
_cell.length_b   1.000
_cell.length_c   1.000
_cell.angle_alpha   90.00
_cell.angle_beta   90.00
_cell.angle_gamma   90.00
#
_symmetry.space_group_name_H-M   'P 1'
#
loop_
_entity.id
_entity.type
_entity.pdbx_description
1 polymer ?
#
loop_
_entity_poly.entity_id
_entity_poly.type
_entity_poly.pdbx_seq_one_letter_code
_entity_poly.pdbx_strand_id
1 'polypeptide(L)'
;MKNIDDDISLSSCANEREEFLMQLPDARFNYYVDDNRKLGFRDFLTSDPLIPCIYDDAGPFCEGLANVKKEGKYGYIDKSGKETIPCIYDYAYSFCEGVALVTKEEKYGFIDKSGQEVVPCIYDISYPFSEGLAMVIKEGKYGFIDKSGKETIPCIYDFAHSFHDGLTDIQKEGKYGFIDRSGKEITPRIYDFVYPFQEGAAMVVREGLYGFINKAGDELAPCIYNSAYPFQEGAAMVVREEKYGFVNTSGEEFAPCIYDDAGLFQGGMAIVYKEGKYGFIDRSGQEVVPCIYEKSDAAFEEGFARVIKGELYGFIDTSGREAIPCIYQLANAFHEGFASVMKEGKWGYIDTSGHEVVPCIYDTVSDFQHGMAAVKRENKRGLIDASGREVIPCIYDFPIYPFSEKLVKVIIEKKYGLIDTSGQEVVPCIYDSIEPIEEGLAVVKKDGFYGFIDSSGQEVIPCTYDKSHCWFKEGMIWVEKGGFFGFIDTSGREVIPCIYDYAKSFEKGVALVQKGWKYSFIDKLGREILPFIYDNFDGFEENIAKVQKAWKSGFIDTTGREVTPCVYEEVDYEYADSLLYEGLAYVKKEGKRGFIDATGREAIPCIYDDTYSFNEGLACVKKEGKWGFINRWGQEVIPFIYDSAEPFEDDLARVEKDGVSGVIDKSGRWIEAEE
;
A
#
# COMPACT_ATOMS: atom_id res chain seq x y z
N MET A 1 -8.44 -1.62 -29.66
CA MET A 1 -6.99 -1.68 -29.38
C MET A 1 -6.60 -0.51 -28.48
N LYS A 2 -6.67 -0.76 -27.17
CA LYS A 2 -6.01 -0.04 -26.08
C LYS A 2 -5.89 -1.09 -24.98
N ASN A 3 -4.67 -1.29 -24.48
CA ASN A 3 -4.31 -2.28 -23.48
C ASN A 3 -5.13 -2.10 -22.20
N ILE A 4 -5.90 -3.11 -21.84
CA ILE A 4 -6.43 -3.38 -20.51
C ILE A 4 -6.27 -4.88 -20.34
N ASP A 5 -5.12 -5.31 -19.86
CA ASP A 5 -4.88 -6.64 -19.30
C ASP A 5 -3.75 -6.46 -18.29
N ASP A 6 -3.80 -7.23 -17.21
CA ASP A 6 -3.03 -7.15 -15.95
C ASP A 6 -3.60 -6.21 -14.87
N ASP A 7 -4.81 -6.50 -14.34
CA ASP A 7 -5.05 -6.34 -12.88
C ASP A 7 -6.38 -6.92 -12.32
N ILE A 8 -6.84 -8.11 -12.76
CA ILE A 8 -8.03 -8.74 -12.15
C ILE A 8 -7.81 -10.23 -11.89
N SER A 9 -7.05 -10.57 -10.84
CA SER A 9 -7.24 -11.82 -10.09
C SER A 9 -6.52 -11.81 -8.74
N LEU A 10 -6.76 -10.85 -7.84
CA LEU A 10 -6.26 -10.96 -6.46
C LEU A 10 -7.08 -10.20 -5.38
N SER A 11 -8.27 -9.65 -5.68
CA SER A 11 -8.94 -8.72 -4.75
C SER A 11 -10.25 -9.17 -4.09
N SER A 12 -10.85 -10.33 -4.42
CA SER A 12 -12.14 -10.74 -3.80
C SER A 12 -12.04 -11.78 -2.68
N CYS A 13 -10.84 -12.20 -2.28
CA CYS A 13 -10.63 -13.11 -1.13
C CYS A 13 -10.00 -12.43 0.11
N ALA A 14 -9.84 -11.10 0.12
CA ALA A 14 -9.12 -10.40 1.19
C ALA A 14 -9.97 -10.18 2.46
N ASN A 15 -11.26 -9.87 2.33
CA ASN A 15 -12.06 -9.39 3.48
C ASN A 15 -12.72 -10.52 4.31
N GLU A 16 -12.89 -11.73 3.78
CA GLU A 16 -13.33 -12.89 4.59
C GLU A 16 -12.14 -13.67 5.18
N ARG A 17 -10.91 -13.39 4.73
CA ARG A 17 -9.68 -14.03 5.22
C ARG A 17 -9.27 -13.53 6.60
N GLU A 18 -9.49 -12.26 6.92
CA GLU A 18 -9.00 -11.66 8.18
C GLU A 18 -9.67 -12.23 9.44
N GLU A 19 -10.97 -12.56 9.40
CA GLU A 19 -11.65 -13.22 10.53
C GLU A 19 -11.33 -14.73 10.62
N PHE A 20 -11.03 -15.39 9.49
CA PHE A 20 -10.68 -16.83 9.47
C PHE A 20 -9.21 -17.10 9.86
N LEU A 21 -8.29 -16.17 9.54
CA LEU A 21 -6.86 -16.26 9.86
C LEU A 21 -6.58 -16.22 11.38
N MET A 22 -7.49 -15.67 12.19
CA MET A 22 -7.34 -15.59 13.66
C MET A 22 -7.54 -16.93 14.39
N GLN A 23 -7.94 -18.01 13.69
CA GLN A 23 -8.15 -19.34 14.30
C GLN A 23 -7.03 -20.36 14.00
N LEU A 24 -5.99 -19.99 13.26
CA LEU A 24 -4.89 -20.90 12.91
C LEU A 24 -3.71 -20.79 13.91
N PRO A 25 -3.22 -21.89 14.50
CA PRO A 25 -2.08 -21.89 15.42
C PRO A 25 -0.76 -21.37 14.82
N ASP A 26 -0.66 -21.33 13.49
CA ASP A 26 0.55 -21.00 12.74
C ASP A 26 0.70 -19.49 12.47
N ALA A 27 -0.36 -18.69 12.66
CA ALA A 27 -0.34 -17.23 12.51
C ALA A 27 0.46 -16.50 13.62
N ARG A 28 0.94 -17.22 14.64
CA ARG A 28 1.78 -16.67 15.72
C ARG A 28 3.23 -16.42 15.32
N PHE A 29 3.71 -16.99 14.22
CA PHE A 29 5.09 -16.89 13.78
C PHE A 29 5.21 -15.87 12.65
N ASN A 30 5.75 -14.69 12.94
CA ASN A 30 6.04 -13.67 11.93
C ASN A 30 7.54 -13.55 11.67
N TYR A 31 7.90 -13.24 10.44
CA TYR A 31 9.29 -12.96 10.09
C TYR A 31 9.75 -11.62 10.65
N TYR A 32 11.04 -11.51 10.93
CA TYR A 32 11.72 -10.26 11.26
C TYR A 32 13.12 -10.27 10.65
N VAL A 33 13.71 -9.10 10.44
CA VAL A 33 14.97 -8.92 9.72
C VAL A 33 16.01 -8.31 10.65
N ASP A 34 17.24 -8.82 10.63
CA ASP A 34 18.37 -8.21 11.37
C ASP A 34 19.14 -7.17 10.53
N ASP A 35 20.11 -6.53 11.17
CA ASP A 35 20.96 -5.52 10.54
C ASP A 35 21.78 -6.06 9.34
N ASN A 36 21.94 -7.39 9.22
CA ASN A 36 22.60 -8.06 8.10
C ASN A 36 21.64 -8.48 6.99
N ARG A 37 20.37 -8.02 7.02
CA ARG A 37 19.28 -8.40 6.11
C ARG A 37 18.96 -9.90 6.11
N LYS A 38 19.20 -10.59 7.23
CA LYS A 38 18.80 -11.99 7.40
C LYS A 38 17.43 -12.08 8.06
N LEU A 39 16.62 -13.04 7.65
CA LEU A 39 15.30 -13.34 8.20
C LEU A 39 15.41 -14.34 9.35
N GLY A 40 14.62 -14.08 10.40
CA GLY A 40 14.33 -14.98 11.52
C GLY A 40 12.83 -15.00 11.80
N PHE A 41 12.38 -15.72 12.82
CA PHE A 41 10.97 -15.78 13.23
C PHE A 41 10.79 -15.34 14.68
N ARG A 42 9.75 -14.56 14.95
CA ARG A 42 9.39 -14.09 16.29
C ARG A 42 7.93 -14.39 16.61
N ASP A 43 7.60 -14.43 17.89
CA ASP A 43 6.22 -14.49 18.34
C ASP A 43 5.53 -13.16 18.01
N PHE A 44 4.41 -13.22 17.30
CA PHE A 44 3.65 -12.04 16.90
C PHE A 44 3.15 -11.21 18.09
N LEU A 45 2.74 -11.86 19.19
CA LEU A 45 2.11 -11.18 20.33
C LEU A 45 3.14 -10.55 21.25
N THR A 46 4.26 -11.22 21.48
CA THR A 46 5.29 -10.73 22.41
C THR A 46 6.44 -10.00 21.73
N SER A 47 6.55 -10.12 20.39
CA SER A 47 7.72 -9.70 19.59
C SER A 47 9.03 -10.42 19.97
N ASP A 48 8.96 -11.50 20.75
CA ASP A 48 10.13 -12.24 21.19
C ASP A 48 10.73 -13.07 20.04
N PRO A 49 12.05 -13.00 19.79
CA PRO A 49 12.69 -13.81 18.77
C PRO A 49 12.64 -15.30 19.15
N LEU A 50 12.03 -16.11 18.29
CA LEU A 50 11.92 -17.57 18.45
C LEU A 50 12.99 -18.31 17.66
N ILE A 51 13.30 -17.83 16.45
CA ILE A 51 14.29 -18.39 15.53
C ILE A 51 15.18 -17.23 15.05
N PRO A 52 16.51 -17.33 15.22
CA PRO A 52 17.43 -16.22 14.93
C PRO A 52 17.48 -15.87 13.44
N CYS A 53 17.85 -14.62 13.15
CA CYS A 53 18.04 -14.12 11.79
C CYS A 53 19.28 -14.71 11.12
N ILE A 54 19.12 -15.84 10.43
CA ILE A 54 20.21 -16.52 9.73
C ILE A 54 19.86 -16.88 8.28
N TYR A 55 18.63 -16.62 7.85
CA TYR A 55 18.12 -17.01 6.53
C TYR A 55 18.16 -15.84 5.56
N ASP A 56 18.40 -16.10 4.28
CA ASP A 56 18.36 -15.11 3.20
C ASP A 56 16.92 -14.75 2.79
N ASP A 57 15.99 -15.69 2.99
CA ASP A 57 14.56 -15.58 2.68
C ASP A 57 13.79 -16.62 3.51
N ALA A 58 12.51 -16.38 3.79
CA ALA A 58 11.68 -17.26 4.58
C ALA A 58 10.18 -17.09 4.26
N GLY A 59 9.48 -18.20 4.05
CA GLY A 59 8.02 -18.21 3.91
C GLY A 59 7.28 -18.51 5.22
N PRO A 60 5.94 -18.42 5.22
CA PRO A 60 5.14 -18.68 6.41
C PRO A 60 5.20 -20.16 6.81
N PHE A 61 4.92 -20.44 8.10
CA PHE A 61 4.67 -21.81 8.54
C PHE A 61 3.36 -22.31 7.93
N CYS A 62 3.43 -23.41 7.19
CA CYS A 62 2.28 -24.12 6.64
C CYS A 62 2.40 -25.60 6.98
N GLU A 63 1.32 -26.15 7.55
CA GLU A 63 1.26 -27.53 8.05
C GLU A 63 2.44 -27.95 8.97
N GLY A 64 2.96 -26.99 9.75
CA GLY A 64 4.02 -27.19 10.73
C GLY A 64 5.46 -26.97 10.25
N LEU A 65 5.69 -26.65 8.98
CA LEU A 65 7.02 -26.38 8.41
C LEU A 65 7.06 -25.02 7.70
N ALA A 66 8.22 -24.36 7.71
CA ALA A 66 8.46 -23.14 6.94
C ALA A 66 9.61 -23.37 5.95
N ASN A 67 9.43 -22.92 4.70
CA ASN A 67 10.51 -22.88 3.71
C ASN A 67 11.46 -21.72 4.05
N VAL A 68 12.76 -21.99 4.05
CA VAL A 68 13.79 -20.99 4.34
C VAL A 68 14.93 -21.10 3.35
N LYS A 69 15.52 -19.97 2.99
CA LYS A 69 16.70 -19.89 2.12
C LYS A 69 17.95 -19.67 2.96
N LYS A 70 18.97 -20.47 2.71
CA LYS A 70 20.28 -20.33 3.34
C LYS A 70 21.36 -20.68 2.32
N GLU A 71 22.38 -19.83 2.21
CA GLU A 71 23.51 -20.05 1.27
C GLU A 71 23.02 -20.19 -0.18
N GLY A 72 21.97 -19.45 -0.53
CA GLY A 72 21.41 -19.42 -1.88
C GLY A 72 20.40 -20.53 -2.22
N LYS A 73 20.18 -21.52 -1.34
CA LYS A 73 19.26 -22.65 -1.56
C LYS A 73 18.15 -22.69 -0.52
N TYR A 74 17.01 -23.26 -0.88
CA TYR A 74 15.86 -23.45 0.00
C TYR A 74 15.84 -24.85 0.64
N GLY A 75 15.41 -24.88 1.89
CA GLY A 75 15.09 -26.07 2.69
C GLY A 75 13.91 -25.79 3.60
N TYR A 76 13.68 -26.63 4.62
CA TYR A 76 12.57 -26.45 5.56
C TYR A 76 12.98 -26.62 7.01
N ILE A 77 12.36 -25.82 7.87
CA ILE A 77 12.55 -25.86 9.31
C ILE A 77 11.23 -26.13 10.03
N ASP A 78 11.32 -26.75 11.21
CA ASP A 78 10.18 -26.84 12.13
C ASP A 78 10.06 -25.57 13.00
N LYS A 79 9.00 -25.52 13.83
CA LYS A 79 8.73 -24.39 14.73
C LYS A 79 9.79 -24.13 15.81
N SER A 80 10.70 -25.08 16.03
CA SER A 80 11.85 -24.88 16.92
C SER A 80 13.04 -24.24 16.21
N GLY A 81 12.94 -23.99 14.90
CA GLY A 81 14.04 -23.52 14.06
C GLY A 81 15.00 -24.63 13.64
N LYS A 82 14.67 -25.89 13.90
CA LYS A 82 15.48 -27.03 13.50
C LYS A 82 15.26 -27.30 12.02
N GLU A 83 16.35 -27.39 11.26
CA GLU A 83 16.33 -27.86 9.88
C GLU A 83 15.81 -29.30 9.82
N THR A 84 14.69 -29.47 9.14
CA THR A 84 14.03 -30.77 8.91
C THR A 84 14.31 -31.30 7.51
N ILE A 85 14.45 -30.38 6.53
CA ILE A 85 14.79 -30.68 5.15
C ILE A 85 15.96 -29.76 4.76
N PRO A 86 17.12 -30.30 4.35
CA PRO A 86 18.30 -29.50 4.03
C PRO A 86 18.06 -28.44 2.95
N CYS A 87 18.79 -27.32 3.05
CA CYS A 87 18.75 -26.24 2.06
C CYS A 87 19.49 -26.64 0.77
N ILE A 88 18.81 -27.37 -0.13
CA ILE A 88 19.39 -27.91 -1.37
C ILE A 88 18.61 -27.54 -2.64
N TYR A 89 17.43 -26.95 -2.50
CA TYR A 89 16.54 -26.62 -3.63
C TYR A 89 16.81 -25.21 -4.15
N ASP A 90 16.62 -24.97 -5.45
CA ASP A 90 16.71 -23.63 -6.03
C ASP A 90 15.57 -22.73 -5.54
N TYR A 91 14.39 -23.32 -5.39
CA TYR A 91 13.21 -22.69 -4.81
C TYR A 91 12.34 -23.73 -4.12
N ALA A 92 11.58 -23.32 -3.09
CA ALA A 92 10.70 -24.21 -2.35
C ALA A 92 9.43 -23.46 -1.91
N TYR A 93 8.26 -24.02 -2.23
CA TYR A 93 6.96 -23.46 -1.85
C TYR A 93 6.50 -24.00 -0.49
N SER A 94 5.50 -23.36 0.11
CA SER A 94 4.87 -23.85 1.34
C SER A 94 4.22 -25.23 1.14
N PHE A 95 4.21 -26.05 2.20
CA PHE A 95 3.50 -27.32 2.18
C PHE A 95 1.99 -27.11 2.01
N CYS A 96 1.39 -27.86 1.10
CA CYS A 96 -0.05 -27.89 0.84
C CYS A 96 -0.49 -29.33 0.56
N GLU A 97 -1.54 -29.77 1.26
CA GLU A 97 -2.08 -31.12 1.22
C GLU A 97 -1.03 -32.23 1.48
N GLY A 98 -0.06 -31.96 2.35
CA GLY A 98 0.96 -32.91 2.80
C GLY A 98 2.24 -33.01 1.94
N VAL A 99 2.34 -32.27 0.84
CA VAL A 99 3.53 -32.20 -0.03
C VAL A 99 3.93 -30.74 -0.31
N ALA A 100 5.15 -30.52 -0.76
CA ALA A 100 5.61 -29.19 -1.17
C ALA A 100 6.24 -29.23 -2.56
N LEU A 101 5.94 -28.20 -3.36
CA LEU A 101 6.55 -27.99 -4.66
C LEU A 101 7.97 -27.44 -4.47
N VAL A 102 8.94 -28.04 -5.14
CA VAL A 102 10.35 -27.63 -5.09
C VAL A 102 10.96 -27.59 -6.48
N THR A 103 11.94 -26.70 -6.65
CA THR A 103 12.71 -26.58 -7.88
C THR A 103 14.15 -27.01 -7.63
N LYS A 104 14.70 -27.83 -8.52
CA LYS A 104 16.09 -28.28 -8.48
C LYS A 104 16.60 -28.45 -9.90
N GLU A 105 17.74 -27.82 -10.21
CA GLU A 105 18.32 -27.81 -11.56
C GLU A 105 17.32 -27.30 -12.61
N GLU A 106 16.61 -26.21 -12.28
CA GLU A 106 15.57 -25.59 -13.13
C GLU A 106 14.35 -26.48 -13.44
N LYS A 107 14.21 -27.63 -12.76
CA LYS A 107 13.05 -28.52 -12.88
C LYS A 107 12.23 -28.58 -11.61
N TYR A 108 10.93 -28.75 -11.78
CA TYR A 108 9.94 -28.82 -10.70
C TYR A 108 9.64 -30.27 -10.32
N GLY A 109 9.52 -30.51 -9.01
CA GLY A 109 9.14 -31.78 -8.40
C GLY A 109 8.46 -31.55 -7.05
N PHE A 110 8.12 -32.62 -6.35
CA PHE A 110 7.42 -32.54 -5.07
C PHE A 110 8.07 -33.42 -4.01
N ILE A 111 8.12 -32.91 -2.80
CA ILE A 111 8.65 -33.62 -1.63
C ILE A 111 7.58 -33.78 -0.55
N ASP A 112 7.73 -34.83 0.26
CA ASP A 112 6.95 -34.98 1.49
C ASP A 112 7.61 -34.25 2.67
N LYS A 113 6.96 -34.28 3.83
CA LYS A 113 7.46 -33.64 5.07
C LYS A 113 8.76 -34.25 5.63
N SER A 114 9.19 -35.40 5.11
CA SER A 114 10.50 -35.99 5.44
C SER A 114 11.62 -35.49 4.51
N GLY A 115 11.26 -34.74 3.45
CA GLY A 115 12.19 -34.32 2.40
C GLY A 115 12.40 -35.38 1.32
N GLN A 116 11.63 -36.48 1.33
CA GLN A 116 11.70 -37.47 0.28
C GLN A 116 11.00 -36.95 -0.98
N GLU A 117 11.68 -37.00 -2.13
CA GLU A 117 11.06 -36.72 -3.44
C GLU A 117 9.97 -37.75 -3.71
N VAL A 118 8.71 -37.32 -3.61
CA VAL A 118 7.53 -38.11 -4.00
C VAL A 118 7.32 -38.01 -5.50
N VAL A 119 7.68 -36.86 -6.08
CA VAL A 119 7.71 -36.63 -7.52
C VAL A 119 9.07 -36.04 -7.88
N PRO A 120 9.89 -36.73 -8.70
CA PRO A 120 11.21 -36.22 -9.08
C PRO A 120 11.13 -34.85 -9.77
N CYS A 121 12.17 -34.03 -9.61
CA CYS A 121 12.30 -32.75 -10.30
C CYS A 121 12.58 -32.94 -11.80
N ILE A 122 11.54 -33.18 -12.59
CA ILE A 122 11.64 -33.46 -14.04
C ILE A 122 10.73 -32.58 -14.89
N TYR A 123 9.83 -31.82 -14.28
CA TYR A 123 8.85 -30.99 -15.00
C TYR A 123 9.42 -29.61 -15.28
N ASP A 124 9.05 -29.02 -16.42
CA ASP A 124 9.50 -27.68 -16.81
C ASP A 124 8.89 -26.61 -15.90
N ILE A 125 7.60 -26.76 -15.59
CA ILE A 125 6.83 -25.90 -14.68
C ILE A 125 5.81 -26.78 -13.96
N SER A 126 5.50 -26.47 -12.70
CA SER A 126 4.38 -27.06 -11.98
C SER A 126 3.77 -26.03 -11.04
N TYR A 127 2.49 -26.21 -10.71
CA TYR A 127 1.82 -25.46 -9.65
C TYR A 127 1.51 -26.39 -8.46
N PRO A 128 1.25 -25.86 -7.26
CA PRO A 128 0.86 -26.66 -6.10
C PRO A 128 -0.38 -27.54 -6.36
N PHE A 129 -0.52 -28.60 -5.58
CA PHE A 129 -1.71 -29.46 -5.64
C PHE A 129 -2.99 -28.67 -5.33
N SER A 130 -4.03 -28.94 -6.12
CA SER A 130 -5.41 -28.50 -5.92
C SER A 130 -6.33 -29.69 -6.13
N GLU A 131 -7.19 -29.99 -5.16
CA GLU A 131 -8.16 -31.10 -5.21
C GLU A 131 -7.53 -32.48 -5.48
N GLY A 132 -6.29 -32.67 -5.00
CA GLY A 132 -5.53 -33.91 -5.14
C GLY A 132 -4.79 -34.11 -6.47
N LEU A 133 -4.80 -33.13 -7.38
CA LEU A 133 -4.01 -33.13 -8.62
C LEU A 133 -3.11 -31.91 -8.70
N ALA A 134 -1.93 -32.05 -9.31
CA ALA A 134 -1.05 -30.92 -9.64
C ALA A 134 -0.93 -30.77 -11.16
N MET A 135 -1.08 -29.54 -11.64
CA MET A 135 -0.83 -29.20 -13.04
C MET A 135 0.67 -29.15 -13.29
N VAL A 136 1.12 -29.86 -14.31
CA VAL A 136 2.52 -29.97 -14.71
C VAL A 136 2.70 -29.66 -16.19
N ILE A 137 3.82 -29.02 -16.53
CA ILE A 137 4.26 -28.79 -17.90
C ILE A 137 5.50 -29.64 -18.17
N LYS A 138 5.44 -30.41 -19.25
CA LYS A 138 6.53 -31.26 -19.72
C LYS A 138 6.65 -31.14 -21.22
N GLU A 139 7.83 -30.77 -21.70
CA GLU A 139 8.11 -30.51 -23.12
C GLU A 139 7.14 -29.49 -23.73
N GLY A 140 6.76 -28.47 -22.93
CA GLY A 140 5.83 -27.42 -23.34
C GLY A 140 4.36 -27.84 -23.42
N LYS A 141 3.98 -29.02 -22.91
CA LYS A 141 2.59 -29.49 -22.86
C LYS A 141 2.08 -29.66 -21.43
N TYR A 142 0.82 -29.31 -21.22
CA TYR A 142 0.13 -29.36 -19.93
C TYR A 142 -0.47 -30.75 -19.69
N GLY A 143 -0.34 -31.23 -18.45
CA GLY A 143 -0.94 -32.45 -17.94
C GLY A 143 -1.13 -32.38 -16.41
N PHE A 144 -1.57 -33.47 -15.81
CA PHE A 144 -1.84 -33.53 -14.38
C PHE A 144 -1.35 -34.82 -13.74
N ILE A 145 -0.73 -34.69 -12.57
CA ILE A 145 -0.22 -35.80 -11.77
C ILE A 145 -0.98 -35.94 -10.45
N ASP A 146 -1.07 -37.17 -9.95
CA ASP A 146 -1.48 -37.41 -8.57
C ASP A 146 -0.30 -37.21 -7.59
N LYS A 147 -0.59 -37.33 -6.28
CA LYS A 147 0.42 -37.17 -5.22
C LYS A 147 1.56 -38.19 -5.26
N SER A 148 1.41 -39.30 -5.99
CA SER A 148 2.48 -40.28 -6.20
C SER A 148 3.38 -39.95 -7.39
N GLY A 149 3.09 -38.86 -8.11
CA GLY A 149 3.79 -38.48 -9.34
C GLY A 149 3.31 -39.20 -10.58
N LYS A 150 2.25 -40.00 -10.47
CA LYS A 150 1.66 -40.69 -11.62
C LYS A 150 0.87 -39.68 -12.45
N GLU A 151 1.18 -39.60 -13.74
CA GLU A 151 0.40 -38.85 -14.72
C GLU A 151 -1.03 -39.42 -14.77
N THR A 152 -1.98 -38.72 -14.15
CA THR A 152 -3.42 -39.05 -14.19
C THR A 152 -4.01 -38.57 -15.51
N ILE A 153 -3.52 -37.42 -15.99
CA ILE A 153 -3.88 -36.83 -17.28
C ILE A 153 -2.56 -36.53 -18.00
N PRO A 154 -2.29 -37.12 -19.19
CA PRO A 154 -1.00 -37.00 -19.83
C PRO A 154 -0.72 -35.56 -20.31
N CYS A 155 0.56 -35.18 -20.36
CA CYS A 155 1.01 -33.88 -20.86
C CYS A 155 0.81 -33.74 -22.38
N ILE A 156 -0.41 -33.46 -22.81
CA ILE A 156 -0.80 -33.39 -24.23
C ILE A 156 -1.57 -32.12 -24.61
N TYR A 157 -1.89 -31.27 -23.63
CA TYR A 157 -2.67 -30.05 -23.83
C TYR A 157 -1.74 -28.87 -24.11
N ASP A 158 -2.22 -27.92 -24.91
CA ASP A 158 -1.50 -26.68 -25.22
C ASP A 158 -1.59 -25.69 -24.06
N PHE A 159 -2.66 -25.77 -23.28
CA PHE A 159 -2.91 -24.96 -22.09
C PHE A 159 -3.89 -25.67 -21.15
N ALA A 160 -3.78 -25.42 -19.86
CA ALA A 160 -4.73 -25.85 -18.83
C ALA A 160 -4.64 -24.92 -17.61
N HIS A 161 -5.72 -24.80 -16.85
CA HIS A 161 -5.68 -24.24 -15.49
C HIS A 161 -5.60 -25.35 -14.42
N SER A 162 -5.48 -24.95 -13.15
CA SER A 162 -5.61 -25.88 -12.03
C SER A 162 -7.07 -26.26 -11.79
N PHE A 163 -7.32 -27.47 -11.30
CA PHE A 163 -8.67 -27.92 -10.97
C PHE A 163 -9.32 -27.04 -9.89
N HIS A 164 -10.58 -26.71 -10.13
CA HIS A 164 -11.49 -26.05 -9.20
C HIS A 164 -12.91 -26.59 -9.39
N ASP A 165 -13.58 -26.94 -8.29
CA ASP A 165 -14.91 -27.57 -8.31
C ASP A 165 -14.97 -28.87 -9.14
N GLY A 166 -13.87 -29.63 -9.19
CA GLY A 166 -13.76 -30.90 -9.91
C GLY A 166 -13.61 -30.80 -11.42
N LEU A 167 -13.53 -29.58 -11.98
CA LEU A 167 -13.36 -29.32 -13.42
C LEU A 167 -12.15 -28.41 -13.67
N THR A 168 -11.64 -28.45 -14.90
CA THR A 168 -10.69 -27.45 -15.40
C THR A 168 -10.92 -27.24 -16.89
N ASP A 169 -10.68 -26.03 -17.37
CA ASP A 169 -10.56 -25.76 -18.79
C ASP A 169 -9.20 -26.24 -19.30
N ILE A 170 -9.22 -26.71 -20.55
CA ILE A 170 -8.06 -27.14 -21.30
C ILE A 170 -8.14 -26.60 -22.73
N GLN A 171 -6.99 -26.34 -23.32
CA GLN A 171 -6.86 -26.02 -24.74
C GLN A 171 -6.06 -27.11 -25.44
N LYS A 172 -6.53 -27.54 -26.60
CA LYS A 172 -5.75 -28.41 -27.48
C LYS A 172 -6.15 -28.18 -28.93
N GLU A 173 -5.14 -28.01 -29.79
CA GLU A 173 -5.29 -27.68 -31.21
C GLU A 173 -6.06 -26.37 -31.41
N GLY A 174 -5.80 -25.39 -30.52
CA GLY A 174 -6.39 -24.05 -30.57
C GLY A 174 -7.85 -23.95 -30.11
N LYS A 175 -8.44 -25.04 -29.62
CA LYS A 175 -9.82 -25.07 -29.11
C LYS A 175 -9.88 -25.44 -27.64
N TYR A 176 -10.80 -24.78 -26.93
CA TYR A 176 -11.04 -24.96 -25.50
C TYR A 176 -12.18 -25.93 -25.22
N GLY A 177 -12.11 -26.58 -24.07
CA GLY A 177 -13.15 -27.40 -23.48
C GLY A 177 -12.87 -27.67 -22.00
N PHE A 178 -13.75 -28.40 -21.33
CA PHE A 178 -13.62 -28.77 -19.92
C PHE A 178 -13.38 -30.27 -19.77
N ILE A 179 -12.53 -30.63 -18.81
CA ILE A 179 -12.31 -32.02 -18.39
C ILE A 179 -12.59 -32.17 -16.89
N ASP A 180 -12.98 -33.38 -16.49
CA ASP A 180 -13.01 -33.76 -15.08
C ASP A 180 -11.63 -34.25 -14.58
N ARG A 181 -11.51 -34.52 -13.28
CA ARG A 181 -10.29 -35.02 -12.63
C ARG A 181 -9.79 -36.38 -13.15
N SER A 182 -10.62 -37.13 -13.90
CA SER A 182 -10.21 -38.36 -14.57
C SER A 182 -9.61 -38.12 -15.96
N GLY A 183 -9.66 -36.88 -16.45
CA GLY A 183 -9.29 -36.50 -17.81
C GLY A 183 -10.41 -36.72 -18.82
N LYS A 184 -11.63 -37.02 -18.38
CA LYS A 184 -12.77 -37.18 -19.28
C LYS A 184 -13.23 -35.81 -19.76
N GLU A 185 -13.29 -35.62 -21.07
CA GLU A 185 -13.90 -34.44 -21.70
C GLU A 185 -15.38 -34.35 -21.32
N ILE A 186 -15.75 -33.25 -20.67
CA ILE A 186 -17.12 -32.90 -20.30
C ILE A 186 -17.77 -32.11 -21.43
N THR A 187 -17.02 -31.24 -22.08
CA THR A 187 -17.47 -30.50 -23.26
C THR A 187 -16.63 -30.85 -24.49
N PRO A 188 -17.23 -30.84 -25.69
CA PRO A 188 -16.46 -30.98 -26.91
C PRO A 188 -15.51 -29.77 -27.07
N ARG A 189 -14.26 -30.02 -27.47
CA ARG A 189 -13.25 -28.98 -27.74
C ARG A 189 -13.55 -28.21 -29.03
N ILE A 190 -14.62 -27.42 -29.02
CA ILE A 190 -15.08 -26.63 -30.18
C ILE A 190 -15.02 -25.11 -29.94
N TYR A 191 -14.80 -24.69 -28.70
CA TYR A 191 -14.85 -23.27 -28.30
C TYR A 191 -13.54 -22.56 -28.61
N ASP A 192 -13.63 -21.30 -29.01
CA ASP A 192 -12.48 -20.41 -29.18
C ASP A 192 -11.93 -19.94 -27.83
N PHE A 193 -12.81 -19.83 -26.83
CA PHE A 193 -12.47 -19.47 -25.46
C PHE A 193 -13.54 -19.96 -24.48
N VAL A 194 -13.17 -20.21 -23.23
CA VAL A 194 -14.11 -20.54 -22.15
C VAL A 194 -13.73 -19.74 -20.89
N TYR A 195 -14.74 -19.36 -20.12
CA TYR A 195 -14.56 -18.66 -18.84
C TYR A 195 -14.88 -19.61 -17.67
N PRO A 196 -14.34 -19.35 -16.46
CA PRO A 196 -14.64 -20.14 -15.27
C PRO A 196 -16.15 -20.21 -14.97
N PHE A 197 -16.58 -21.29 -14.32
CA PHE A 197 -17.95 -21.43 -13.87
C PHE A 197 -18.29 -20.39 -12.78
N GLN A 198 -19.41 -19.69 -12.96
CA GLN A 198 -20.00 -18.80 -11.95
C GLN A 198 -21.49 -19.11 -11.82
N GLU A 199 -21.97 -19.22 -10.58
CA GLU A 199 -23.36 -19.59 -10.27
C GLU A 199 -23.84 -20.87 -10.99
N GLY A 200 -22.92 -21.80 -11.29
CA GLY A 200 -23.23 -23.09 -11.93
C GLY A 200 -23.18 -23.11 -13.46
N ALA A 201 -22.89 -21.98 -14.12
CA ALA A 201 -22.77 -21.86 -15.57
C ALA A 201 -21.42 -21.26 -15.99
N ALA A 202 -20.91 -21.65 -17.16
CA ALA A 202 -19.71 -21.08 -17.75
C ALA A 202 -20.06 -20.37 -19.06
N MET A 203 -19.48 -19.18 -19.25
CA MET A 203 -19.56 -18.45 -20.51
C MET A 203 -18.57 -19.05 -21.51
N VAL A 204 -19.03 -19.25 -22.74
CA VAL A 204 -18.23 -19.89 -23.80
C VAL A 204 -18.31 -19.08 -25.08
N VAL A 205 -17.20 -19.04 -25.83
CA VAL A 205 -17.09 -18.32 -27.08
C VAL A 205 -16.92 -19.30 -28.23
N ARG A 206 -17.74 -19.18 -29.26
CA ARG A 206 -17.62 -19.96 -30.50
C ARG A 206 -17.91 -19.07 -31.69
N GLU A 207 -17.00 -19.09 -32.66
CA GLU A 207 -17.05 -18.27 -33.87
C GLU A 207 -17.18 -16.77 -33.54
N GLY A 208 -16.57 -16.34 -32.44
CA GLY A 208 -16.62 -14.96 -31.93
C GLY A 208 -17.91 -14.56 -31.23
N LEU A 209 -18.86 -15.49 -31.03
CA LEU A 209 -20.13 -15.26 -30.33
C LEU A 209 -20.17 -15.97 -28.98
N TYR A 210 -20.82 -15.34 -28.01
CA TYR A 210 -20.95 -15.80 -26.64
C TYR A 210 -22.20 -16.66 -26.44
N GLY A 211 -22.07 -17.71 -25.63
CA GLY A 211 -23.13 -18.58 -25.15
C GLY A 211 -22.81 -19.10 -23.74
N PHE A 212 -23.63 -20.01 -23.21
CA PHE A 212 -23.51 -20.52 -21.85
C PHE A 212 -23.69 -22.03 -21.79
N ILE A 213 -22.94 -22.68 -20.91
CA ILE A 213 -23.02 -24.13 -20.64
C ILE A 213 -23.10 -24.40 -19.14
N ASN A 214 -23.64 -25.55 -18.75
CA ASN A 214 -23.63 -26.01 -17.36
C ASN A 214 -22.39 -26.88 -17.04
N LYS A 215 -22.21 -27.26 -15.76
CA LYS A 215 -21.11 -28.15 -15.32
C LYS A 215 -21.14 -29.57 -15.91
N ALA A 216 -22.29 -30.01 -16.46
CA ALA A 216 -22.39 -31.28 -17.17
C ALA A 216 -21.97 -31.15 -18.66
N GLY A 217 -21.71 -29.93 -19.13
CA GLY A 217 -21.36 -29.62 -20.51
C GLY A 217 -22.56 -29.44 -21.44
N ASP A 218 -23.78 -29.42 -20.89
CA ASP A 218 -24.97 -29.13 -21.70
C ASP A 218 -25.02 -27.64 -22.04
N GLU A 219 -25.41 -27.34 -23.27
CA GLU A 219 -25.68 -25.98 -23.73
C GLU A 219 -26.92 -25.44 -22.99
N LEU A 220 -26.71 -24.40 -22.20
CA LEU A 220 -27.78 -23.64 -21.56
C LEU A 220 -28.33 -22.61 -22.55
N ALA A 221 -27.44 -21.84 -23.19
CA ALA A 221 -27.79 -20.89 -24.23
C ALA A 221 -26.77 -20.94 -25.37
N PRO A 222 -27.23 -20.90 -26.63
CA PRO A 222 -26.35 -21.03 -27.80
C PRO A 222 -25.42 -19.83 -27.94
N CYS A 223 -24.31 -20.03 -28.65
CA CYS A 223 -23.35 -18.96 -28.99
C CYS A 223 -23.91 -18.00 -30.05
N ILE A 224 -24.81 -17.10 -29.65
CA ILE A 224 -25.49 -16.14 -30.54
C ILE A 224 -25.32 -14.68 -30.11
N TYR A 225 -24.69 -14.42 -28.97
CA TYR A 225 -24.55 -13.08 -28.40
C TYR A 225 -23.24 -12.44 -28.85
N ASN A 226 -23.27 -11.15 -29.19
CA ASN A 226 -22.08 -10.38 -29.55
C ASN A 226 -21.17 -10.12 -28.35
N SER A 227 -21.78 -9.98 -27.17
CA SER A 227 -21.09 -9.85 -25.87
C SER A 227 -21.94 -10.49 -24.78
N ALA A 228 -21.30 -10.95 -23.72
CA ALA A 228 -21.96 -11.44 -22.52
C ALA A 228 -21.13 -11.10 -21.28
N TYR A 229 -21.80 -10.96 -20.14
CA TYR A 229 -21.21 -10.66 -18.85
C TYR A 229 -21.44 -11.83 -17.88
N PRO A 230 -20.62 -11.97 -16.83
CA PRO A 230 -20.77 -13.06 -15.87
C PRO A 230 -22.12 -12.99 -15.13
N PHE A 231 -22.56 -14.14 -14.61
CA PHE A 231 -23.78 -14.20 -13.80
C PHE A 231 -23.63 -13.42 -12.51
N GLN A 232 -24.63 -12.60 -12.19
CA GLN A 232 -24.76 -11.90 -10.93
C GLN A 232 -26.22 -11.99 -10.49
N GLU A 233 -26.45 -12.46 -9.27
CA GLU A 233 -27.80 -12.61 -8.70
C GLU A 233 -28.74 -13.51 -9.54
N GLY A 234 -28.19 -14.49 -10.26
CA GLY A 234 -28.93 -15.43 -11.10
C GLY A 234 -29.19 -14.98 -12.54
N ALA A 235 -28.65 -13.83 -12.96
CA ALA A 235 -28.83 -13.28 -14.31
C ALA A 235 -27.49 -12.87 -14.94
N ALA A 236 -27.32 -13.15 -16.23
CA ALA A 236 -26.21 -12.70 -17.06
C ALA A 236 -26.73 -11.69 -18.09
N MET A 237 -26.06 -10.54 -18.17
CA MET A 237 -26.36 -9.54 -19.20
C MET A 237 -25.76 -9.99 -20.53
N VAL A 238 -26.55 -9.90 -21.60
CA VAL A 238 -26.17 -10.33 -22.94
C VAL A 238 -26.48 -9.25 -23.97
N VAL A 239 -25.67 -9.19 -25.03
CA VAL A 239 -25.84 -8.23 -26.12
C VAL A 239 -26.04 -8.99 -27.42
N ARG A 240 -27.12 -8.70 -28.14
CA ARG A 240 -27.39 -9.20 -29.49
C ARG A 240 -27.88 -8.06 -30.37
N GLU A 241 -27.28 -7.90 -31.53
CA GLU A 241 -27.64 -6.82 -32.50
C GLU A 241 -27.62 -5.42 -31.87
N GLU A 242 -26.57 -5.11 -31.08
CA GLU A 242 -26.40 -3.83 -30.36
C GLU A 242 -27.46 -3.54 -29.30
N LYS A 243 -28.27 -4.55 -28.91
CA LYS A 243 -29.28 -4.43 -27.85
C LYS A 243 -28.97 -5.32 -26.67
N TYR A 244 -29.26 -4.83 -25.48
CA TYR A 244 -29.05 -5.51 -24.21
C TYR A 244 -30.28 -6.31 -23.82
N GLY A 245 -30.06 -7.49 -23.23
CA GLY A 245 -31.04 -8.40 -22.66
C GLY A 245 -30.41 -9.21 -21.52
N PHE A 246 -31.16 -10.17 -20.98
CA PHE A 246 -30.71 -10.99 -19.85
C PHE A 246 -31.09 -12.46 -20.01
N VAL A 247 -30.15 -13.31 -19.61
CA VAL A 247 -30.29 -14.77 -19.58
C VAL A 247 -30.16 -15.25 -18.13
N ASN A 248 -31.01 -16.19 -17.72
CA ASN A 248 -30.92 -16.78 -16.37
C ASN A 248 -29.98 -18.00 -16.35
N THR A 249 -29.70 -18.55 -15.16
CA THR A 249 -28.78 -19.70 -15.01
C THR A 249 -29.27 -20.99 -15.66
N SER A 250 -30.52 -21.05 -16.12
CA SER A 250 -31.04 -22.16 -16.94
C SER A 250 -30.83 -21.96 -18.44
N GLY A 251 -30.31 -20.79 -18.85
CA GLY A 251 -30.09 -20.42 -20.25
C GLY A 251 -31.30 -19.79 -20.93
N GLU A 252 -32.39 -19.54 -20.21
CA GLU A 252 -33.56 -18.85 -20.75
C GLU A 252 -33.30 -17.34 -20.83
N GLU A 253 -33.46 -16.79 -22.05
CA GLU A 253 -33.51 -15.34 -22.31
C GLU A 253 -34.84 -14.77 -21.77
N PHE A 254 -34.89 -14.55 -20.45
CA PHE A 254 -36.08 -14.09 -19.76
C PHE A 254 -36.38 -12.59 -20.01
N ALA A 255 -35.35 -11.81 -20.37
CA ALA A 255 -35.50 -10.45 -20.86
C ALA A 255 -34.85 -10.33 -22.26
N PRO A 256 -35.63 -10.09 -23.32
CA PRO A 256 -35.09 -10.10 -24.67
C PRO A 256 -34.13 -8.94 -24.92
N CYS A 257 -33.22 -9.12 -25.88
CA CYS A 257 -32.29 -8.07 -26.31
C CYS A 257 -33.01 -6.92 -27.04
N ILE A 258 -33.65 -6.02 -26.30
CA ILE A 258 -34.42 -4.88 -26.84
C ILE A 258 -34.01 -3.53 -26.25
N TYR A 259 -33.16 -3.54 -25.21
CA TYR A 259 -32.75 -2.35 -24.49
C TYR A 259 -31.54 -1.70 -25.19
N ASP A 260 -31.52 -0.37 -25.24
CA ASP A 260 -30.42 0.43 -25.77
C ASP A 260 -29.18 0.38 -24.85
N ASP A 261 -29.40 0.23 -23.55
CA ASP A 261 -28.37 0.04 -22.52
C ASP A 261 -28.97 -0.69 -21.31
N ALA A 262 -28.14 -1.34 -20.49
CA ALA A 262 -28.59 -2.02 -19.26
C ALA A 262 -27.48 -2.09 -18.21
N GLY A 263 -27.87 -2.09 -16.93
CA GLY A 263 -26.98 -2.32 -15.80
C GLY A 263 -27.06 -3.76 -15.28
N LEU A 264 -26.10 -4.15 -14.44
CA LEU A 264 -26.11 -5.45 -13.75
C LEU A 264 -27.22 -5.52 -12.70
N PHE A 265 -27.62 -6.73 -12.32
CA PHE A 265 -28.58 -6.93 -11.25
C PHE A 265 -27.97 -6.59 -9.88
N GLN A 266 -28.64 -5.71 -9.13
CA GLN A 266 -28.29 -5.37 -7.75
C GLN A 266 -29.55 -5.23 -6.92
N GLY A 267 -29.64 -5.95 -5.80
CA GLY A 267 -30.81 -5.88 -4.93
C GLY A 267 -32.10 -6.42 -5.58
N GLY A 268 -31.97 -7.35 -6.53
CA GLY A 268 -33.09 -8.00 -7.20
C GLY A 268 -33.61 -7.32 -8.47
N MET A 269 -33.00 -6.20 -8.91
CA MET A 269 -33.41 -5.48 -10.11
C MET A 269 -32.22 -5.05 -10.97
N ALA A 270 -32.49 -4.79 -12.25
CA ALA A 270 -31.56 -4.19 -13.18
C ALA A 270 -32.17 -2.93 -13.81
N ILE A 271 -31.35 -1.88 -13.96
CA ILE A 271 -31.73 -0.70 -14.73
C ILE A 271 -31.67 -1.03 -16.22
N VAL A 272 -32.65 -0.55 -16.97
CA VAL A 272 -32.71 -0.71 -18.42
C VAL A 272 -32.96 0.64 -19.07
N TYR A 273 -32.38 0.86 -20.25
CA TYR A 273 -32.54 2.07 -21.03
C TYR A 273 -33.19 1.72 -22.37
N LYS A 274 -34.25 2.43 -22.72
CA LYS A 274 -34.99 2.21 -23.98
C LYS A 274 -35.63 3.51 -24.45
N GLU A 275 -35.47 3.81 -25.73
CA GLU A 275 -36.12 4.96 -26.40
C GLU A 275 -35.86 6.31 -25.69
N GLY A 276 -34.64 6.48 -25.17
CA GLY A 276 -34.24 7.74 -24.54
C GLY A 276 -34.50 7.81 -23.03
N LYS A 277 -35.06 6.76 -22.41
CA LYS A 277 -35.50 6.79 -21.01
C LYS A 277 -35.09 5.54 -20.23
N TYR A 278 -34.90 5.72 -18.93
CA TYR A 278 -34.57 4.66 -17.98
C TYR A 278 -35.81 4.07 -17.33
N GLY A 279 -35.79 2.75 -17.14
CA GLY A 279 -36.75 1.93 -16.43
C GLY A 279 -36.03 0.82 -15.65
N PHE A 280 -36.79 -0.08 -15.03
CA PHE A 280 -36.26 -1.15 -14.19
C PHE A 280 -36.99 -2.45 -14.45
N ILE A 281 -36.23 -3.53 -14.53
CA ILE A 281 -36.75 -4.90 -14.64
C ILE A 281 -36.42 -5.70 -13.38
N ASP A 282 -37.30 -6.64 -13.02
CA ASP A 282 -37.01 -7.65 -12.01
C ASP A 282 -36.35 -8.91 -12.59
N ARG A 283 -36.06 -9.88 -11.74
CA ARG A 283 -35.48 -11.18 -12.13
C ARG A 283 -36.40 -12.08 -12.97
N SER A 284 -37.67 -11.70 -13.13
CA SER A 284 -38.57 -12.36 -14.08
C SER A 284 -38.52 -11.73 -15.47
N GLY A 285 -37.84 -10.59 -15.62
CA GLY A 285 -37.78 -9.81 -16.86
C GLY A 285 -38.99 -8.90 -17.03
N GLN A 286 -39.85 -8.80 -16.02
CA GLN A 286 -40.97 -7.87 -16.03
C GLN A 286 -40.44 -6.46 -15.80
N GLU A 287 -40.84 -5.52 -16.67
CA GLU A 287 -40.67 -4.08 -16.43
C GLU A 287 -41.53 -3.69 -15.22
N VAL A 288 -40.89 -3.65 -14.04
CA VAL A 288 -41.50 -3.16 -12.80
C VAL A 288 -41.71 -1.65 -12.88
N VAL A 289 -40.78 -0.97 -13.55
CA VAL A 289 -40.81 0.46 -13.81
C VAL A 289 -40.65 0.68 -15.32
N PRO A 290 -41.68 1.18 -16.01
CA PRO A 290 -41.57 1.50 -17.44
C PRO A 290 -40.46 2.54 -17.69
N CYS A 291 -39.85 2.51 -18.86
CA CYS A 291 -38.82 3.48 -19.25
C CYS A 291 -39.41 4.90 -19.40
N ILE A 292 -39.50 5.64 -18.29
CA ILE A 292 -40.10 6.99 -18.23
C ILE A 292 -39.17 8.06 -17.66
N TYR A 293 -38.05 7.68 -17.05
CA TYR A 293 -37.13 8.59 -16.38
C TYR A 293 -36.03 9.08 -17.32
N GLU A 294 -35.65 10.35 -17.21
CA GLU A 294 -34.66 10.98 -18.10
C GLU A 294 -33.22 10.62 -17.68
N LYS A 295 -33.01 10.36 -16.39
CA LYS A 295 -31.76 9.90 -15.80
C LYS A 295 -32.02 9.14 -14.50
N SER A 296 -31.18 8.16 -14.18
CA SER A 296 -31.13 7.50 -12.88
C SER A 296 -29.67 7.13 -12.56
N ASP A 297 -29.31 7.23 -11.28
CA ASP A 297 -28.01 6.78 -10.78
C ASP A 297 -28.22 5.38 -10.19
N ALA A 298 -27.78 4.37 -10.94
CA ALA A 298 -28.23 2.98 -10.90
C ALA A 298 -28.01 2.18 -9.60
N ALA A 299 -27.42 2.77 -8.55
CA ALA A 299 -27.18 2.06 -7.31
C ALA A 299 -28.39 2.19 -6.38
N PHE A 300 -29.00 1.05 -6.02
CA PHE A 300 -29.92 1.00 -4.89
C PHE A 300 -29.11 1.12 -3.60
N GLU A 301 -29.12 2.31 -3.00
CA GLU A 301 -28.52 2.58 -1.70
C GLU A 301 -29.63 2.53 -0.64
N GLU A 302 -29.43 1.68 0.38
CA GLU A 302 -30.42 1.40 1.43
C GLU A 302 -31.82 1.01 0.90
N GLY A 303 -31.88 0.41 -0.29
CA GLY A 303 -33.12 -0.03 -0.93
C GLY A 303 -33.86 1.03 -1.75
N PHE A 304 -33.22 2.19 -2.01
CA PHE A 304 -33.78 3.25 -2.85
C PHE A 304 -32.84 3.61 -4.00
N ALA A 305 -33.42 3.88 -5.17
CA ALA A 305 -32.69 4.43 -6.32
C ALA A 305 -33.20 5.84 -6.65
N ARG A 306 -32.27 6.74 -6.96
CA ARG A 306 -32.55 8.11 -7.34
C ARG A 306 -33.00 8.18 -8.81
N VAL A 307 -34.11 8.87 -9.05
CA VAL A 307 -34.70 9.02 -10.39
C VAL A 307 -35.01 10.48 -10.70
N ILE A 308 -34.86 10.87 -11.97
CA ILE A 308 -35.14 12.23 -12.45
C ILE A 308 -36.30 12.21 -13.46
N LYS A 309 -37.31 13.03 -13.20
CA LYS A 309 -38.47 13.23 -14.08
C LYS A 309 -38.81 14.72 -14.16
N GLY A 310 -38.70 15.30 -15.35
CA GLY A 310 -38.99 16.73 -15.56
C GLY A 310 -38.08 17.64 -14.76
N GLU A 311 -36.76 17.37 -14.80
CA GLU A 311 -35.71 18.09 -14.03
C GLU A 311 -35.78 17.97 -12.50
N LEU A 312 -36.74 17.23 -11.94
CA LEU A 312 -36.89 17.04 -10.50
C LEU A 312 -36.51 15.62 -10.07
N TYR A 313 -35.87 15.54 -8.92
CA TYR A 313 -35.41 14.32 -8.28
C TYR A 313 -36.49 13.71 -7.39
N GLY A 314 -36.60 12.39 -7.45
CA GLY A 314 -37.40 11.53 -6.57
C GLY A 314 -36.67 10.21 -6.32
N PHE A 315 -37.34 9.28 -5.64
CA PHE A 315 -36.80 7.97 -5.31
C PHE A 315 -37.80 6.86 -5.58
N ILE A 316 -37.30 5.75 -6.10
CA ILE A 316 -38.04 4.50 -6.22
C ILE A 316 -37.52 3.47 -5.22
N ASP A 317 -38.38 2.60 -4.73
CA ASP A 317 -37.99 1.48 -3.87
C ASP A 317 -37.56 0.25 -4.69
N THR A 318 -37.11 -0.81 -4.00
CA THR A 318 -36.74 -2.10 -4.60
C THR A 318 -37.90 -2.86 -5.27
N SER A 319 -39.14 -2.40 -5.10
CA SER A 319 -40.31 -2.90 -5.82
C SER A 319 -40.70 -2.03 -7.02
N GLY A 320 -39.85 -1.07 -7.39
CA GLY A 320 -40.08 -0.13 -8.49
C GLY A 320 -41.20 0.87 -8.22
N ARG A 321 -41.75 0.94 -7.01
CA ARG A 321 -42.74 1.95 -6.68
C ARG A 321 -42.04 3.28 -6.47
N GLU A 322 -42.62 4.36 -6.99
CA GLU A 322 -42.23 5.73 -6.66
C GLU A 322 -42.52 5.97 -5.17
N ALA A 323 -41.54 5.66 -4.33
CA ALA A 323 -41.63 5.82 -2.88
C ALA A 323 -41.65 7.30 -2.51
N ILE A 324 -40.88 8.12 -3.24
CA ILE A 324 -40.78 9.55 -3.03
C ILE A 324 -40.93 10.24 -4.39
N PRO A 325 -41.94 11.10 -4.58
CA PRO A 325 -42.22 11.71 -5.88
C PRO A 325 -41.10 12.66 -6.32
N CYS A 326 -40.95 12.83 -7.63
CA CYS A 326 -40.00 13.76 -8.23
C CYS A 326 -40.41 15.22 -7.98
N ILE A 327 -40.07 15.76 -6.81
CA ILE A 327 -40.42 17.12 -6.37
C ILE A 327 -39.22 17.96 -5.92
N TYR A 328 -38.02 17.37 -5.84
CA TYR A 328 -36.83 18.04 -5.32
C TYR A 328 -35.94 18.56 -6.45
N GLN A 329 -35.33 19.72 -6.25
CA GLN A 329 -34.41 20.31 -7.24
C GLN A 329 -33.09 19.53 -7.31
N LEU A 330 -32.64 19.01 -6.17
CA LEU A 330 -31.50 18.09 -6.04
C LEU A 330 -31.80 17.10 -4.91
N ALA A 331 -31.24 15.90 -4.99
CA ALA A 331 -31.31 14.91 -3.92
C ALA A 331 -30.02 14.09 -3.92
N ASN A 332 -29.45 13.81 -2.75
CA ASN A 332 -28.36 12.83 -2.59
C ASN A 332 -28.91 11.45 -2.22
N ALA A 333 -28.06 10.42 -2.23
CA ALA A 333 -28.47 9.07 -1.87
C ALA A 333 -28.79 8.94 -0.37
N PHE A 334 -29.39 7.81 0.02
CA PHE A 334 -29.70 7.52 1.41
C PHE A 334 -28.43 7.05 2.15
N HIS A 335 -28.20 7.64 3.32
CA HIS A 335 -27.13 7.24 4.24
C HIS A 335 -27.65 7.33 5.69
N GLU A 336 -27.52 6.25 6.46
CA GLU A 336 -28.05 6.11 7.83
C GLU A 336 -29.59 6.33 7.90
N GLY A 337 -30.32 5.98 6.84
CA GLY A 337 -31.78 6.12 6.76
C GLY A 337 -32.28 7.52 6.35
N PHE A 338 -31.38 8.44 5.98
CA PHE A 338 -31.74 9.80 5.57
C PHE A 338 -31.16 10.14 4.20
N ALA A 339 -31.92 10.91 3.40
CA ALA A 339 -31.43 11.51 2.16
C ALA A 339 -31.48 13.03 2.27
N SER A 340 -30.38 13.70 1.93
CA SER A 340 -30.39 15.17 1.85
C SER A 340 -31.04 15.62 0.54
N VAL A 341 -32.00 16.53 0.64
CA VAL A 341 -32.79 17.02 -0.49
C VAL A 341 -32.82 18.54 -0.55
N MET A 342 -32.91 19.08 -1.77
CA MET A 342 -33.02 20.52 -2.00
C MET A 342 -34.41 20.89 -2.50
N LYS A 343 -35.03 21.84 -1.81
CA LYS A 343 -36.31 22.44 -2.18
C LYS A 343 -36.24 23.95 -1.99
N GLU A 344 -36.74 24.72 -2.97
CA GLU A 344 -36.71 26.20 -2.95
C GLU A 344 -35.31 26.80 -2.72
N GLY A 345 -34.27 26.13 -3.24
CA GLY A 345 -32.86 26.56 -3.14
C GLY A 345 -32.22 26.33 -1.77
N LYS A 346 -32.87 25.58 -0.88
CA LYS A 346 -32.37 25.23 0.45
C LYS A 346 -32.36 23.72 0.66
N TRP A 347 -31.40 23.26 1.44
CA TRP A 347 -31.22 21.85 1.79
C TRP A 347 -31.91 21.49 3.10
N GLY A 348 -32.46 20.28 3.13
CA GLY A 348 -33.03 19.60 4.28
C GLY A 348 -32.81 18.09 4.16
N TYR A 349 -33.49 17.30 4.98
CA TYR A 349 -33.39 15.85 4.97
C TYR A 349 -34.76 15.19 5.06
N ILE A 350 -34.89 14.09 4.34
CA ILE A 350 -36.06 13.21 4.38
C ILE A 350 -35.68 11.83 4.91
N ASP A 351 -36.62 11.17 5.57
CA ASP A 351 -36.49 9.74 5.89
C ASP A 351 -36.88 8.86 4.68
N THR A 352 -36.77 7.54 4.86
CA THR A 352 -37.11 6.52 3.86
C THR A 352 -38.60 6.49 3.47
N SER A 353 -39.48 7.17 4.22
CA SER A 353 -40.88 7.34 3.86
C SER A 353 -41.13 8.60 3.01
N GLY A 354 -40.10 9.43 2.80
CA GLY A 354 -40.20 10.74 2.18
C GLY A 354 -40.68 11.85 3.13
N HIS A 355 -40.78 11.56 4.43
CA HIS A 355 -41.14 12.58 5.42
C HIS A 355 -39.96 13.51 5.65
N GLU A 356 -40.19 14.81 5.54
CA GLU A 356 -39.20 15.85 5.83
C GLU A 356 -38.93 15.91 7.35
N VAL A 357 -37.88 15.20 7.78
CA VAL A 357 -37.43 15.16 9.19
C VAL A 357 -36.69 16.45 9.55
N VAL A 358 -35.93 16.99 8.58
CA VAL A 358 -35.21 18.25 8.75
C VAL A 358 -35.65 19.20 7.64
N PRO A 359 -36.22 20.37 7.96
CA PRO A 359 -36.77 21.25 6.96
C PRO A 359 -35.71 21.82 6.03
N CYS A 360 -36.11 22.08 4.78
CA CYS A 360 -35.24 22.65 3.75
C CYS A 360 -34.95 24.14 4.03
N ILE A 361 -34.05 24.43 4.98
CA ILE A 361 -33.71 25.81 5.41
C ILE A 361 -32.21 26.12 5.35
N TYR A 362 -31.37 25.11 5.07
CA TYR A 362 -29.91 25.25 5.10
C TYR A 362 -29.35 25.62 3.72
N ASP A 363 -28.27 26.40 3.70
CA ASP A 363 -27.54 26.75 2.47
C ASP A 363 -26.75 25.55 1.92
N THR A 364 -26.19 24.73 2.81
CA THR A 364 -25.46 23.49 2.50
C THR A 364 -25.59 22.50 3.65
N VAL A 365 -25.51 21.22 3.34
CA VAL A 365 -25.57 20.10 4.29
C VAL A 365 -24.53 19.03 3.93
N SER A 366 -24.10 18.22 4.90
CA SER A 366 -23.29 17.01 4.69
C SER A 366 -24.14 15.75 4.83
N ASP A 367 -23.61 14.58 4.50
CA ASP A 367 -24.29 13.33 4.87
C ASP A 367 -24.23 13.11 6.39
N PHE A 368 -25.17 12.32 6.92
CA PHE A 368 -25.16 11.89 8.31
C PHE A 368 -24.01 10.91 8.55
N GLN A 369 -23.23 11.15 9.60
CA GLN A 369 -22.20 10.25 10.07
C GLN A 369 -22.32 10.10 11.58
N HIS A 370 -22.51 8.87 12.05
CA HIS A 370 -22.73 8.57 13.47
C HIS A 370 -23.91 9.36 14.07
N GLY A 371 -24.99 9.54 13.30
CA GLY A 371 -26.21 10.23 13.75
C GLY A 371 -26.12 11.76 13.80
N MET A 372 -25.05 12.37 13.27
CA MET A 372 -24.88 13.83 13.20
C MET A 372 -24.58 14.29 11.78
N ALA A 373 -24.99 15.51 11.43
CA ALA A 373 -24.68 16.10 10.14
C ALA A 373 -24.34 17.60 10.25
N ALA A 374 -23.34 18.02 9.48
CA ALA A 374 -22.91 19.42 9.42
C ALA A 374 -23.83 20.22 8.52
N VAL A 375 -24.23 21.40 8.98
CA VAL A 375 -25.17 22.26 8.27
C VAL A 375 -24.66 23.69 8.22
N LYS A 376 -25.06 24.44 7.19
CA LYS A 376 -24.74 25.85 7.03
C LYS A 376 -26.02 26.66 6.87
N ARG A 377 -26.18 27.74 7.64
CA ARG A 377 -27.27 28.71 7.52
C ARG A 377 -26.70 30.13 7.66
N GLU A 378 -27.04 31.02 6.73
CA GLU A 378 -26.66 32.44 6.77
C GLU A 378 -25.14 32.65 6.89
N ASN A 379 -24.36 31.85 6.13
CA ASN A 379 -22.90 31.81 6.19
C ASN A 379 -22.27 31.32 7.51
N LYS A 380 -23.07 30.88 8.46
CA LYS A 380 -22.60 30.24 9.69
C LYS A 380 -22.83 28.73 9.65
N ARG A 381 -21.98 27.97 10.32
CA ARG A 381 -22.02 26.50 10.35
C ARG A 381 -22.41 26.00 11.74
N GLY A 382 -23.11 24.88 11.75
CA GLY A 382 -23.59 24.19 12.95
C GLY A 382 -23.65 22.67 12.70
N LEU A 383 -24.12 21.94 13.71
CA LEU A 383 -24.27 20.49 13.67
C LEU A 383 -25.68 20.15 14.16
N ILE A 384 -26.36 19.29 13.42
CA ILE A 384 -27.67 18.76 13.81
C ILE A 384 -27.58 17.28 14.13
N ASP A 385 -28.48 16.81 14.99
CA ASP A 385 -28.76 15.38 15.14
C ASP A 385 -29.79 14.89 14.09
N ALA A 386 -30.05 13.59 14.08
CA ALA A 386 -31.02 12.94 13.20
C ALA A 386 -32.47 13.44 13.35
N SER A 387 -32.80 14.17 14.42
CA SER A 387 -34.12 14.81 14.60
C SER A 387 -34.19 16.23 14.02
N GLY A 388 -33.07 16.75 13.49
CA GLY A 388 -32.95 18.13 13.05
C GLY A 388 -32.70 19.14 14.17
N ARG A 389 -32.48 18.68 15.41
CA ARG A 389 -32.13 19.57 16.52
C ARG A 389 -30.70 20.04 16.32
N GLU A 390 -30.49 21.37 16.37
CA GLU A 390 -29.16 21.96 16.42
C GLU A 390 -28.46 21.54 17.73
N VAL A 391 -27.55 20.56 17.65
CA VAL A 391 -26.63 20.19 18.73
C VAL A 391 -25.59 21.29 18.89
N ILE A 392 -25.11 21.80 17.74
CA ILE A 392 -24.21 22.94 17.67
C ILE A 392 -24.91 24.02 16.84
N PRO A 393 -25.22 25.20 17.40
CA PRO A 393 -25.95 26.23 16.69
C PRO A 393 -25.15 26.79 15.51
N CYS A 394 -25.83 27.21 14.44
CA CYS A 394 -25.22 27.83 13.27
C CYS A 394 -24.68 29.23 13.57
N ILE A 395 -23.55 29.34 14.29
CA ILE A 395 -22.90 30.63 14.63
C ILE A 395 -21.40 30.66 14.26
N TYR A 396 -20.83 29.53 13.86
CA TYR A 396 -19.39 29.36 13.63
C TYR A 396 -18.96 29.64 12.19
N ASP A 397 -17.72 30.11 12.00
CA ASP A 397 -17.20 30.60 10.71
C ASP A 397 -16.56 29.53 9.81
N PHE A 398 -16.08 28.42 10.38
CA PHE A 398 -15.25 27.40 9.70
C PHE A 398 -15.90 26.01 9.76
N PRO A 399 -15.62 25.09 8.82
CA PRO A 399 -16.09 23.71 8.92
C PRO A 399 -15.78 23.08 10.28
N ILE A 400 -16.81 22.42 10.80
CA ILE A 400 -16.80 21.65 12.04
C ILE A 400 -16.27 20.26 11.66
N TYR A 401 -15.00 19.99 12.00
CA TYR A 401 -14.40 18.66 11.84
C TYR A 401 -14.19 18.06 13.23
N PRO A 402 -14.58 16.79 13.47
CA PRO A 402 -14.29 16.12 14.73
C PRO A 402 -12.76 16.03 14.92
N PHE A 403 -12.32 16.36 16.12
CA PHE A 403 -10.93 16.45 16.53
C PHE A 403 -10.75 15.54 17.73
N SER A 404 -10.32 14.30 17.49
CA SER A 404 -10.56 13.15 18.38
C SER A 404 -12.05 12.83 18.52
N GLU A 405 -12.41 11.58 18.82
CA GLU A 405 -13.81 11.09 18.88
C GLU A 405 -14.75 11.87 19.84
N LYS A 406 -14.26 12.90 20.55
CA LYS A 406 -14.97 13.59 21.64
C LYS A 406 -14.95 15.12 21.61
N LEU A 407 -14.06 15.75 20.86
CA LEU A 407 -13.93 17.22 20.82
C LEU A 407 -13.98 17.72 19.38
N VAL A 408 -14.45 18.94 19.20
CA VAL A 408 -14.68 19.53 17.89
C VAL A 408 -14.10 20.95 17.89
N LYS A 409 -13.21 21.21 16.93
CA LYS A 409 -12.55 22.52 16.78
C LYS A 409 -13.49 23.51 16.11
N VAL A 410 -13.73 24.63 16.78
CA VAL A 410 -14.64 25.69 16.32
C VAL A 410 -13.93 27.04 16.20
N ILE A 411 -14.46 27.91 15.34
CA ILE A 411 -13.93 29.26 15.11
C ILE A 411 -15.04 30.30 15.19
N ILE A 412 -14.82 31.34 16.00
CA ILE A 412 -15.63 32.55 16.07
C ILE A 412 -14.70 33.75 15.89
N GLU A 413 -14.98 34.63 14.94
CA GLU A 413 -14.21 35.88 14.73
C GLU A 413 -12.69 35.67 14.59
N LYS A 414 -12.29 34.56 13.94
CA LYS A 414 -10.89 34.09 13.76
C LYS A 414 -10.19 33.61 15.04
N LYS A 415 -10.91 33.43 16.15
CA LYS A 415 -10.40 32.79 17.36
C LYS A 415 -10.92 31.35 17.45
N TYR A 416 -10.05 30.45 17.86
CA TYR A 416 -10.28 29.01 17.97
C TYR A 416 -10.70 28.62 19.39
N GLY A 417 -11.64 27.70 19.46
CA GLY A 417 -12.10 27.03 20.68
C GLY A 417 -12.39 25.55 20.41
N LEU A 418 -12.74 24.83 21.46
CA LEU A 418 -13.13 23.42 21.41
C LEU A 418 -14.47 23.25 22.10
N ILE A 419 -15.35 22.48 21.48
CA ILE A 419 -16.62 22.06 22.07
C ILE A 419 -16.69 20.53 22.08
N ASP A 420 -17.44 19.95 23.01
CA ASP A 420 -17.69 18.50 22.97
C ASP A 420 -18.78 18.15 21.93
N THR A 421 -19.01 16.84 21.74
CA THR A 421 -20.04 16.33 20.82
C THR A 421 -21.48 16.64 21.26
N SER A 422 -21.69 17.15 22.48
CA SER A 422 -22.98 17.64 22.94
C SER A 422 -23.20 19.14 22.64
N GLY A 423 -22.17 19.81 22.12
CA GLY A 423 -22.16 21.26 21.87
C GLY A 423 -21.79 22.08 23.10
N GLN A 424 -21.35 21.46 24.20
CA GLN A 424 -20.86 22.17 25.37
C GLN A 424 -19.48 22.76 25.08
N GLU A 425 -19.30 24.04 25.42
CA GLU A 425 -17.99 24.69 25.34
C GLU A 425 -17.02 24.07 26.36
N VAL A 426 -15.91 23.54 25.84
CA VAL A 426 -14.80 22.99 26.63
C VAL A 426 -13.64 23.99 26.67
N VAL A 427 -13.34 24.61 25.54
CA VAL A 427 -12.35 25.67 25.39
C VAL A 427 -12.99 26.86 24.68
N PRO A 428 -13.04 28.05 25.30
CA PRO A 428 -13.63 29.23 24.67
C PRO A 428 -12.83 29.66 23.44
N CYS A 429 -13.52 30.26 22.46
CA CYS A 429 -12.91 30.81 21.24
C CYS A 429 -12.07 32.07 21.53
N ILE A 430 -10.91 31.91 22.17
CA ILE A 430 -9.99 33.00 22.55
C ILE A 430 -8.58 32.83 22.00
N TYR A 431 -8.26 31.65 21.46
CA TYR A 431 -6.92 31.31 20.98
C TYR A 431 -6.75 31.66 19.50
N ASP A 432 -5.55 32.06 19.10
CA ASP A 432 -5.17 32.29 17.71
C ASP A 432 -4.93 30.97 16.95
N SER A 433 -4.55 29.90 17.65
CA SER A 433 -4.49 28.53 17.13
C SER A 433 -4.59 27.51 18.28
N ILE A 434 -5.09 26.32 17.95
CA ILE A 434 -5.14 25.13 18.82
C ILE A 434 -4.70 23.93 17.97
N GLU A 435 -3.61 23.29 18.37
CA GLU A 435 -3.06 22.07 17.74
C GLU A 435 -3.71 20.79 18.33
N PRO A 436 -3.57 19.62 17.68
CA PRO A 436 -3.99 18.32 18.21
C PRO A 436 -3.58 18.09 19.65
N ILE A 437 -4.50 17.51 20.43
CA ILE A 437 -4.17 16.99 21.75
C ILE A 437 -3.34 15.73 21.50
N GLU A 438 -2.05 15.79 21.81
CA GLU A 438 -1.10 14.71 21.68
C GLU A 438 -0.45 14.45 23.03
N GLU A 439 -0.32 13.16 23.40
CA GLU A 439 0.24 12.74 24.69
C GLU A 439 -0.38 13.45 25.92
N GLY A 440 -1.64 13.91 25.79
CA GLY A 440 -2.43 14.54 26.87
C GLY A 440 -2.46 16.07 26.86
N LEU A 441 -1.69 16.74 26.00
CA LEU A 441 -1.66 18.21 25.90
C LEU A 441 -1.88 18.70 24.46
N ALA A 442 -2.54 19.85 24.31
CA ALA A 442 -2.60 20.59 23.06
C ALA A 442 -1.80 21.89 23.16
N VAL A 443 -1.03 22.18 22.11
CA VAL A 443 -0.34 23.46 21.95
C VAL A 443 -1.37 24.52 21.56
N VAL A 444 -1.41 25.61 22.32
CA VAL A 444 -2.30 26.75 22.04
C VAL A 444 -1.50 28.02 21.85
N LYS A 445 -2.02 28.91 21.01
CA LYS A 445 -1.44 30.24 20.82
C LYS A 445 -2.44 31.31 21.21
N LYS A 446 -2.02 32.29 21.99
CA LYS A 446 -2.84 33.44 22.38
C LYS A 446 -2.02 34.71 22.42
N ASP A 447 -2.48 35.73 21.71
CA ASP A 447 -1.87 37.06 21.63
C ASP A 447 -0.40 37.01 21.19
N GLY A 448 -0.08 36.04 20.32
CA GLY A 448 1.27 35.81 19.80
C GLY A 448 2.13 34.82 20.57
N PHE A 449 1.75 34.45 21.80
CA PHE A 449 2.51 33.55 22.68
C PHE A 449 1.94 32.14 22.71
N TYR A 450 2.79 31.15 22.95
CA TYR A 450 2.44 29.73 23.02
C TYR A 450 2.29 29.27 24.48
N GLY A 451 1.29 28.43 24.70
CA GLY A 451 0.94 27.78 25.96
C GLY A 451 0.37 26.38 25.70
N PHE A 452 -0.12 25.74 26.75
CA PHE A 452 -0.56 24.34 26.69
C PHE A 452 -1.84 24.15 27.50
N ILE A 453 -2.80 23.44 26.91
CA ILE A 453 -4.04 23.02 27.57
C ILE A 453 -4.10 21.49 27.64
N ASP A 454 -4.82 20.95 28.62
CA ASP A 454 -5.11 19.52 28.67
C ASP A 454 -6.36 19.15 27.86
N SER A 455 -6.71 17.85 27.87
CA SER A 455 -7.90 17.33 27.19
C SER A 455 -9.23 17.83 27.75
N SER A 456 -9.24 18.39 28.96
CA SER A 456 -10.43 19.05 29.53
C SER A 456 -10.54 20.52 29.13
N GLY A 457 -9.56 21.05 28.38
CA GLY A 457 -9.48 22.45 28.03
C GLY A 457 -8.87 23.34 29.11
N GLN A 458 -8.40 22.75 30.22
CA GLN A 458 -7.76 23.50 31.29
C GLN A 458 -6.36 23.94 30.85
N GLU A 459 -6.04 25.21 31.07
CA GLU A 459 -4.69 25.74 30.86
C GLU A 459 -3.72 25.09 31.85
N VAL A 460 -2.79 24.28 31.33
CA VAL A 460 -1.70 23.63 32.08
C VAL A 460 -0.49 24.56 32.13
N ILE A 461 -0.20 25.22 31.01
CA ILE A 461 0.85 26.23 30.92
C ILE A 461 0.29 27.49 30.25
N PRO A 462 0.35 28.65 30.92
CA PRO A 462 -0.05 29.92 30.33
C PRO A 462 0.73 30.27 29.06
N CYS A 463 0.06 30.93 28.12
CA CYS A 463 0.66 31.41 26.87
C CYS A 463 1.76 32.44 27.15
N THR A 464 3.00 31.98 27.32
CA THR A 464 4.15 32.80 27.74
C THR A 464 5.42 32.51 26.95
N TYR A 465 5.43 31.47 26.11
CA TYR A 465 6.55 31.14 25.25
C TYR A 465 6.47 31.91 23.94
N ASP A 466 7.62 32.34 23.42
CA ASP A 466 7.71 33.07 22.15
C ASP A 466 7.47 32.14 20.97
N LYS A 467 7.98 30.90 21.06
CA LYS A 467 7.76 29.82 20.09
C LYS A 467 7.65 28.46 20.79
N SER A 468 7.04 27.50 20.11
CA SER A 468 6.97 26.09 20.50
C SER A 468 6.97 25.23 19.24
N HIS A 469 7.43 23.98 19.37
CA HIS A 469 7.11 22.96 18.40
C HIS A 469 5.61 22.62 18.40
N CYS A 470 5.12 21.93 17.36
CA CYS A 470 3.69 21.63 17.21
C CYS A 470 3.26 20.25 17.77
N TRP A 471 4.22 19.34 18.02
CA TRP A 471 3.96 18.00 18.56
C TRP A 471 5.06 17.55 19.52
N PHE A 472 4.71 16.62 20.42
CA PHE A 472 5.66 15.94 21.30
C PHE A 472 6.53 14.96 20.50
N LYS A 473 7.81 14.86 20.86
CA LYS A 473 8.68 13.76 20.43
C LYS A 473 9.29 13.09 21.66
N GLU A 474 9.02 11.80 21.79
CA GLU A 474 9.46 10.96 22.89
C GLU A 474 9.13 11.52 24.30
N GLY A 475 7.93 12.09 24.46
CA GLY A 475 7.46 12.67 25.72
C GLY A 475 8.00 14.05 26.07
N MET A 476 8.69 14.72 25.13
CA MET A 476 9.26 16.06 25.33
C MET A 476 8.91 16.98 24.15
N ILE A 477 8.79 18.28 24.43
CA ILE A 477 8.62 19.31 23.41
C ILE A 477 9.51 20.51 23.72
N TRP A 478 10.15 21.07 22.70
CA TRP A 478 10.97 22.26 22.88
C TRP A 478 10.12 23.53 22.85
N VAL A 479 10.53 24.51 23.66
CA VAL A 479 9.88 25.81 23.82
C VAL A 479 10.94 26.91 23.81
N GLU A 480 10.59 28.09 23.28
CA GLU A 480 11.47 29.26 23.22
C GLU A 480 10.95 30.36 24.15
N LYS A 481 11.83 30.92 25.00
CA LYS A 481 11.53 32.05 25.88
C LYS A 481 12.69 33.01 25.94
N GLY A 482 12.45 34.28 25.63
CA GLY A 482 13.48 35.32 25.60
C GLY A 482 14.56 35.05 24.56
N GLY A 483 14.23 34.35 23.47
CA GLY A 483 15.17 33.94 22.42
C GLY A 483 16.02 32.70 22.75
N PHE A 484 15.76 32.03 23.88
CA PHE A 484 16.45 30.80 24.27
C PHE A 484 15.52 29.60 24.30
N PHE A 485 16.04 28.45 23.89
CA PHE A 485 15.33 27.17 23.80
C PHE A 485 15.51 26.35 25.08
N GLY A 486 14.42 25.70 25.50
CA GLY A 486 14.33 24.74 26.60
C GLY A 486 13.34 23.62 26.24
N PHE A 487 13.05 22.73 27.19
CA PHE A 487 12.14 21.59 26.99
C PHE A 487 11.21 21.38 28.16
N ILE A 488 9.96 21.04 27.85
CA ILE A 488 8.94 20.62 28.81
C ILE A 488 8.51 19.17 28.53
N ASP A 489 8.03 18.49 29.56
CA ASP A 489 7.43 17.15 29.44
C ASP A 489 5.91 17.21 29.19
N THR A 490 5.29 16.04 29.01
CA THR A 490 3.85 15.87 28.79
C THR A 490 2.97 16.23 29.98
N SER A 491 3.56 16.45 31.17
CA SER A 491 2.83 17.02 32.32
C SER A 491 2.84 18.55 32.33
N GLY A 492 3.54 19.16 31.37
CA GLY A 492 3.76 20.60 31.30
C GLY A 492 4.86 21.10 32.24
N ARG A 493 5.68 20.20 32.79
CA ARG A 493 6.80 20.59 33.65
C ARG A 493 7.99 20.98 32.80
N GLU A 494 8.60 22.12 33.10
CA GLU A 494 9.93 22.48 32.56
C GLU A 494 10.98 21.50 33.10
N VAL A 495 11.52 20.66 32.22
CA VAL A 495 12.57 19.70 32.55
C VAL A 495 13.93 20.30 32.25
N ILE A 496 14.04 21.06 31.16
CA ILE A 496 15.26 21.70 30.70
C ILE A 496 14.98 23.19 30.50
N PRO A 497 15.64 24.10 31.24
CA PRO A 497 15.34 25.52 31.16
C PRO A 497 15.73 26.13 29.81
N CYS A 498 15.07 27.23 29.44
CA CYS A 498 15.37 28.00 28.23
C CYS A 498 16.74 28.69 28.30
N ILE A 499 17.82 27.98 27.97
CA ILE A 499 19.21 28.46 28.07
C ILE A 499 20.05 28.23 26.81
N TYR A 500 19.49 27.58 25.79
CA TYR A 500 20.19 27.24 24.55
C TYR A 500 19.84 28.23 23.45
N ASP A 501 20.80 28.58 22.59
CA ASP A 501 20.57 29.49 21.46
C ASP A 501 19.72 28.83 20.36
N TYR A 502 19.75 27.49 20.29
CA TYR A 502 19.00 26.67 19.34
C TYR A 502 18.81 25.25 19.91
N ALA A 503 17.70 24.59 19.56
CA ALA A 503 17.44 23.19 19.90
C ALA A 503 16.66 22.47 18.79
N LYS A 504 16.92 21.16 18.64
CA LYS A 504 16.07 20.22 17.88
C LYS A 504 15.29 19.31 18.84
N SER A 505 14.23 18.70 18.33
CA SER A 505 13.43 17.71 19.06
C SER A 505 14.26 16.47 19.45
N PHE A 506 13.82 15.76 20.48
CA PHE A 506 14.47 14.51 20.92
C PHE A 506 14.28 13.39 19.89
N GLU A 507 15.38 12.68 19.61
CA GLU A 507 15.40 11.49 18.76
C GLU A 507 16.41 10.48 19.33
N LYS A 508 15.99 9.22 19.47
CA LYS A 508 16.77 8.14 20.10
C LYS A 508 17.31 8.52 21.49
N GLY A 509 16.51 9.25 22.27
CA GLY A 509 16.83 9.64 23.65
C GLY A 509 17.74 10.86 23.83
N VAL A 510 18.15 11.53 22.75
CA VAL A 510 19.04 12.72 22.80
C VAL A 510 18.48 13.89 21.99
N ALA A 511 18.84 15.12 22.34
CA ALA A 511 18.48 16.31 21.60
C ALA A 511 19.72 17.16 21.27
N LEU A 512 19.81 17.63 20.02
CA LEU A 512 20.86 18.56 19.59
C LEU A 512 20.53 19.97 20.11
N VAL A 513 21.49 20.58 20.78
CA VAL A 513 21.39 21.94 21.31
C VAL A 513 22.61 22.78 20.96
N GLN A 514 22.42 24.09 20.86
CA GLN A 514 23.49 25.05 20.61
C GLN A 514 23.65 26.01 21.79
N LYS A 515 24.90 26.30 22.15
CA LYS A 515 25.24 27.30 23.17
C LYS A 515 26.54 28.00 22.80
N GLY A 516 26.51 29.33 22.68
CA GLY A 516 27.66 30.14 22.32
C GLY A 516 28.27 29.76 20.97
N TRP A 517 27.42 29.57 19.94
CA TRP A 517 27.77 29.14 18.57
C TRP A 517 28.22 27.69 18.42
N LYS A 518 28.40 26.96 19.52
CA LYS A 518 28.83 25.57 19.50
C LYS A 518 27.67 24.63 19.72
N TYR A 519 27.72 23.46 19.09
CA TYR A 519 26.71 22.42 19.22
C TYR A 519 27.13 21.33 20.21
N SER A 520 26.14 20.73 20.86
CA SER A 520 26.28 19.53 21.70
C SER A 520 24.97 18.74 21.77
N PHE A 521 25.00 17.55 22.37
CA PHE A 521 23.84 16.77 22.76
C PHE A 521 23.57 16.85 24.25
N ILE A 522 22.28 16.81 24.57
CA ILE A 522 21.80 16.60 25.91
C ILE A 522 20.90 15.37 25.98
N ASP A 523 20.92 14.70 27.13
CA ASP A 523 19.90 13.70 27.47
C ASP A 523 18.58 14.38 27.90
N LYS A 524 17.55 13.57 28.15
CA LYS A 524 16.22 14.06 28.60
C LYS A 524 16.24 14.79 29.95
N LEU A 525 17.34 14.71 30.71
CA LEU A 525 17.54 15.43 31.97
C LEU A 525 18.37 16.71 31.78
N GLY A 526 18.72 17.06 30.55
CA GLY A 526 19.55 18.23 30.23
C GLY A 526 21.04 18.03 30.50
N ARG A 527 21.50 16.79 30.73
CA ARG A 527 22.92 16.51 30.97
C ARG A 527 23.65 16.52 29.63
N GLU A 528 24.74 17.26 29.59
CA GLU A 528 25.64 17.32 28.44
C GLU A 528 26.26 15.93 28.20
N ILE A 529 25.96 15.34 27.04
CA ILE A 529 26.56 14.08 26.58
C ILE A 529 27.92 14.37 25.95
N LEU A 530 28.03 15.50 25.25
CA LEU A 530 29.24 15.97 24.59
C LEU A 530 29.63 17.37 25.10
N PRO A 531 30.91 17.76 24.98
CA PRO A 531 31.30 19.14 25.21
C PRO A 531 30.86 20.04 24.04
N PHE A 532 30.49 21.28 24.33
CA PHE A 532 30.14 22.32 23.34
C PHE A 532 31.37 22.79 22.54
N ILE A 533 31.85 21.98 21.60
CA ILE A 533 33.07 22.26 20.82
C ILE A 533 32.86 22.24 19.30
N TYR A 534 31.76 21.67 18.82
CA TYR A 534 31.49 21.44 17.40
C TYR A 534 30.88 22.67 16.74
N ASP A 535 31.32 22.96 15.51
CA ASP A 535 30.87 24.07 14.68
C ASP A 535 29.59 23.73 13.90
N ASN A 536 29.43 22.47 13.49
CA ASN A 536 28.25 21.97 12.77
C ASN A 536 28.00 20.48 13.09
N PHE A 537 26.75 20.04 12.89
CA PHE A 537 26.27 18.70 13.19
C PHE A 537 25.10 18.30 12.27
N ASP A 538 25.24 17.19 11.53
CA ASP A 538 24.29 16.82 10.46
C ASP A 538 23.16 15.85 10.89
N GLY A 539 23.20 15.25 12.09
CA GLY A 539 22.22 14.24 12.52
C GLY A 539 22.87 12.90 12.89
N PHE A 540 22.15 12.00 13.55
CA PHE A 540 22.56 10.60 13.72
C PHE A 540 21.88 9.72 12.66
N GLU A 541 22.66 9.09 11.80
CA GLU A 541 22.22 8.08 10.82
C GLU A 541 22.90 6.75 11.15
N GLU A 542 22.14 5.66 11.22
CA GLU A 542 22.65 4.31 11.57
C GLU A 542 23.66 4.25 12.74
N ASN A 543 23.45 5.11 13.75
CA ASN A 543 24.25 5.23 14.98
C ASN A 543 25.58 5.99 14.86
N ILE A 544 25.86 6.66 13.75
CA ILE A 544 26.98 7.60 13.61
C ILE A 544 26.49 8.98 13.19
N ALA A 545 27.28 10.01 13.50
CA ALA A 545 26.99 11.37 13.11
C ALA A 545 28.22 12.08 12.56
N LYS A 546 28.02 12.85 11.49
CA LYS A 546 29.02 13.76 10.94
C LYS A 546 29.07 15.04 11.76
N VAL A 547 30.28 15.38 12.22
CA VAL A 547 30.55 16.55 13.06
C VAL A 547 31.66 17.39 12.48
N GLN A 548 31.57 18.70 12.65
CA GLN A 548 32.59 19.63 12.19
C GLN A 548 33.28 20.33 13.35
N LYS A 549 34.62 20.41 13.31
CA LYS A 549 35.44 21.14 14.28
C LYS A 549 36.58 21.84 13.55
N ALA A 550 36.71 23.15 13.74
CA ALA A 550 37.67 24.01 13.06
C ALA A 550 37.63 23.82 11.53
N TRP A 551 36.42 23.80 10.98
CA TRP A 551 36.12 23.61 9.55
C TRP A 551 36.48 22.24 8.96
N LYS A 552 36.95 21.30 9.77
CA LYS A 552 37.21 19.92 9.35
C LYS A 552 36.11 18.98 9.82
N SER A 553 35.76 18.01 8.99
CA SER A 553 34.73 17.01 9.27
C SER A 553 35.32 15.75 9.89
N GLY A 554 34.57 15.13 10.79
CA GLY A 554 34.84 13.85 11.43
C GLY A 554 33.54 13.15 11.80
N PHE A 555 33.63 12.00 12.47
CA PHE A 555 32.48 11.17 12.81
C PHE A 555 32.52 10.75 14.27
N ILE A 556 31.36 10.75 14.92
CA ILE A 556 31.17 10.26 16.29
C ILE A 556 30.07 9.20 16.34
N ASP A 557 30.11 8.32 17.33
CA ASP A 557 29.00 7.39 17.61
C ASP A 557 27.93 8.03 18.52
N THR A 558 26.83 7.32 18.76
CA THR A 558 25.72 7.76 19.63
C THR A 558 26.11 8.03 21.08
N THR A 559 27.28 7.56 21.53
CA THR A 559 27.82 7.86 22.86
C THR A 559 28.69 9.10 22.88
N GLY A 560 28.95 9.70 21.71
CA GLY A 560 29.83 10.84 21.55
C GLY A 560 31.31 10.48 21.42
N ARG A 561 31.64 9.19 21.26
CA ARG A 561 33.03 8.77 21.05
C ARG A 561 33.42 9.08 19.61
N GLU A 562 34.60 9.68 19.42
CA GLU A 562 35.18 9.88 18.10
C GLU A 562 35.40 8.53 17.42
N VAL A 563 34.65 8.28 16.35
CA VAL A 563 34.88 7.16 15.42
C VAL A 563 36.02 7.54 14.49
N THR A 564 35.95 8.77 13.95
CA THR A 564 36.99 9.36 13.12
C THR A 564 37.20 10.82 13.49
N PRO A 565 38.43 11.25 13.85
CA PRO A 565 38.71 12.63 14.22
C PRO A 565 38.36 13.62 13.11
N CYS A 566 38.09 14.88 13.48
CA CYS A 566 37.81 15.96 12.52
C CYS A 566 39.06 16.35 11.71
N VAL A 567 39.39 15.56 10.67
CA VAL A 567 40.60 15.73 9.86
C VAL A 567 40.32 16.00 8.39
N TYR A 568 39.10 15.72 7.92
CA TYR A 568 38.75 15.84 6.50
C TYR A 568 38.35 17.28 6.15
N GLU A 569 38.93 17.80 5.08
CA GLU A 569 38.62 19.13 4.53
C GLU A 569 37.27 19.10 3.80
N GLU A 570 36.95 17.97 3.19
CA GLU A 570 35.76 17.75 2.39
C GLU A 570 35.30 16.30 2.59
N VAL A 571 33.99 16.13 2.71
CA VAL A 571 33.32 14.84 2.78
C VAL A 571 32.12 14.99 1.87
N ASP A 572 32.16 14.34 0.71
CA ASP A 572 31.05 14.39 -0.23
C ASP A 572 29.98 13.39 0.21
N TYR A 573 28.88 13.95 0.68
CA TYR A 573 27.62 13.29 1.02
C TYR A 573 26.58 13.89 0.06
N GLU A 574 26.72 13.67 -1.24
CA GLU A 574 25.68 14.12 -2.16
C GLU A 574 24.43 13.23 -2.05
N TYR A 575 23.42 13.86 -1.44
CA TYR A 575 21.97 13.66 -1.51
C TYR A 575 21.28 12.45 -0.84
N ALA A 576 20.35 12.81 0.06
CA ALA A 576 19.07 12.16 0.35
C ALA A 576 19.05 10.67 0.73
N ASP A 577 18.61 10.41 1.97
CA ASP A 577 17.86 9.23 2.43
C ASP A 577 18.44 7.82 2.23
N SER A 578 19.64 7.66 1.69
CA SER A 578 20.28 6.35 1.61
C SER A 578 21.79 6.45 1.81
N LEU A 579 22.27 5.74 2.83
CA LEU A 579 23.67 5.65 3.18
C LEU A 579 24.47 5.07 2.02
N LEU A 580 25.35 5.91 1.47
CA LEU A 580 26.50 5.58 0.62
C LEU A 580 26.20 4.78 -0.66
N TYR A 581 26.43 5.39 -1.83
CA TYR A 581 26.52 4.64 -3.08
C TYR A 581 27.55 3.52 -2.93
N GLU A 582 27.07 2.26 -2.98
CA GLU A 582 27.86 1.04 -2.76
C GLU A 582 28.62 0.93 -1.41
N GLY A 583 28.21 1.68 -0.38
CA GLY A 583 28.75 1.55 0.97
C GLY A 583 30.10 2.27 1.22
N LEU A 584 30.54 3.17 0.32
CA LEU A 584 31.73 4.00 0.49
C LEU A 584 31.45 5.47 0.11
N ALA A 585 31.96 6.43 0.89
CA ALA A 585 31.98 7.86 0.55
C ALA A 585 33.42 8.34 0.36
N TYR A 586 33.66 9.23 -0.60
CA TYR A 586 35.01 9.79 -0.75
C TYR A 586 35.23 10.99 0.17
N VAL A 587 36.47 11.13 0.63
CA VAL A 587 36.91 12.14 1.59
C VAL A 587 38.21 12.78 1.13
N LYS A 588 38.42 14.03 1.52
CA LYS A 588 39.64 14.79 1.22
C LYS A 588 40.42 15.11 2.49
N LYS A 589 41.70 14.76 2.49
CA LYS A 589 42.65 15.03 3.57
C LYS A 589 43.97 15.49 2.99
N GLU A 590 44.46 16.65 3.41
CA GLU A 590 45.75 17.21 2.96
C GLU A 590 45.85 17.34 1.43
N GLY A 591 44.75 17.73 0.78
CA GLY A 591 44.66 17.86 -0.67
C GLY A 591 44.57 16.55 -1.47
N LYS A 592 44.59 15.39 -0.82
CA LYS A 592 44.42 14.08 -1.45
C LYS A 592 43.06 13.47 -1.13
N ARG A 593 42.54 12.65 -2.05
CA ARG A 593 41.26 11.95 -1.91
C ARG A 593 41.45 10.48 -1.54
N GLY A 594 40.53 9.97 -0.72
CA GLY A 594 40.40 8.58 -0.29
C GLY A 594 38.94 8.24 -0.02
N PHE A 595 38.66 7.13 0.65
CA PHE A 595 37.29 6.69 0.93
C PHE A 595 37.11 6.24 2.38
N ILE A 596 35.92 6.51 2.92
CA ILE A 596 35.43 6.00 4.20
C ILE A 596 34.26 5.03 4.00
N ASP A 597 34.07 4.12 4.94
CA ASP A 597 32.93 3.20 4.98
C ASP A 597 31.69 3.80 5.67
N ALA A 598 30.59 3.03 5.67
CA ALA A 598 29.33 3.33 6.38
C ALA A 598 29.49 3.56 7.87
N THR A 599 30.60 3.13 8.48
CA THR A 599 30.90 3.39 9.88
C THR A 599 31.69 4.68 10.08
N GLY A 600 32.03 5.39 9.00
CA GLY A 600 32.82 6.60 9.00
C GLY A 600 34.33 6.35 9.11
N ARG A 601 34.80 5.09 9.01
CA ARG A 601 36.22 4.72 9.12
C ARG A 601 36.90 4.76 7.76
N GLU A 602 38.20 5.07 7.75
CA GLU A 602 39.02 5.06 6.53
C GLU A 602 39.07 3.64 5.94
N ALA A 603 38.45 3.47 4.77
CA ALA A 603 38.45 2.22 4.00
C ALA A 603 39.57 2.21 2.96
N ILE A 604 39.81 3.35 2.32
CA ILE A 604 40.86 3.54 1.31
C ILE A 604 41.61 4.83 1.64
N PRO A 605 42.95 4.80 1.79
CA PRO A 605 43.72 5.94 2.25
C PRO A 605 43.68 7.12 1.28
N CYS A 606 43.78 8.35 1.81
CA CYS A 606 43.80 9.57 1.02
C CYS A 606 45.14 9.75 0.27
N ILE A 607 45.30 9.06 -0.87
CA ILE A 607 46.53 9.10 -1.68
C ILE A 607 46.29 9.55 -3.13
N TYR A 608 45.04 9.69 -3.54
CA TYR A 608 44.65 10.01 -4.92
C TYR A 608 44.57 11.52 -5.12
N ASP A 609 44.91 11.98 -6.33
CA ASP A 609 44.80 13.38 -6.74
C ASP A 609 43.34 13.80 -6.90
N ASP A 610 42.52 12.90 -7.42
CA ASP A 610 41.11 13.14 -7.72
C ASP A 610 40.33 11.81 -7.74
N THR A 611 39.00 11.87 -7.60
CA THR A 611 38.14 10.66 -7.62
C THR A 611 36.68 10.99 -7.89
N TYR A 612 35.97 10.02 -8.44
CA TYR A 612 34.51 9.93 -8.44
C TYR A 612 34.02 8.90 -7.41
N SER A 613 32.72 8.88 -7.16
CA SER A 613 32.05 7.87 -6.34
C SER A 613 32.15 6.47 -6.95
N PHE A 614 31.98 5.43 -6.14
CA PHE A 614 31.89 4.06 -6.62
C PHE A 614 30.65 3.89 -7.49
N ASN A 615 30.81 3.23 -8.64
CA ASN A 615 29.72 2.80 -9.48
C ASN A 615 30.03 1.40 -10.05
N GLU A 616 29.06 0.51 -9.95
CA GLU A 616 29.10 -0.89 -10.33
C GLU A 616 30.33 -1.69 -9.84
N GLY A 617 30.77 -1.43 -8.61
CA GLY A 617 31.86 -2.11 -7.92
C GLY A 617 33.26 -1.52 -8.13
N LEU A 618 33.40 -0.44 -8.92
CA LEU A 618 34.68 0.22 -9.20
C LEU A 618 34.59 1.73 -8.95
N ALA A 619 35.70 2.33 -8.52
CA ALA A 619 35.85 3.78 -8.45
C ALA A 619 36.92 4.26 -9.43
N CYS A 620 36.60 5.31 -10.17
CA CYS A 620 37.52 6.03 -11.03
C CYS A 620 38.36 6.99 -10.19
N VAL A 621 39.67 6.77 -10.14
CA VAL A 621 40.63 7.50 -9.31
C VAL A 621 41.83 8.00 -10.12
N LYS A 622 42.32 9.19 -9.76
CA LYS A 622 43.49 9.80 -10.37
C LYS A 622 44.70 9.66 -9.45
N LYS A 623 45.82 9.16 -9.96
CA LYS A 623 47.08 9.04 -9.22
C LYS A 623 48.26 9.45 -10.11
N GLU A 624 49.08 10.36 -9.61
CA GLU A 624 50.26 10.88 -10.33
C GLU A 624 49.89 11.47 -11.71
N GLY A 625 48.71 12.09 -11.79
CA GLY A 625 48.22 12.75 -13.00
C GLY A 625 47.49 11.85 -14.01
N LYS A 626 47.45 10.52 -13.82
CA LYS A 626 46.73 9.58 -14.70
C LYS A 626 45.55 8.93 -13.98
N TRP A 627 44.49 8.65 -14.72
CA TRP A 627 43.30 7.96 -14.24
C TRP A 627 43.42 6.44 -14.40
N GLY A 628 42.82 5.73 -13.44
CA GLY A 628 42.66 4.29 -13.42
C GLY A 628 41.46 3.91 -12.55
N PHE A 629 41.20 2.61 -12.38
CA PHE A 629 40.06 2.14 -11.59
C PHE A 629 40.51 1.21 -10.48
N ILE A 630 39.94 1.40 -9.30
CA ILE A 630 40.17 0.57 -8.12
C ILE A 630 38.89 -0.12 -7.68
N ASN A 631 39.03 -1.29 -7.06
CA ASN A 631 37.92 -1.94 -6.37
C ASN A 631 37.71 -1.37 -4.95
N ARG A 632 36.67 -1.86 -4.28
CA ARG A 632 36.29 -1.47 -2.91
C ARG A 632 37.35 -1.72 -1.82
N TRP A 633 38.42 -2.44 -2.14
CA TRP A 633 39.57 -2.67 -1.23
C TRP A 633 40.77 -1.79 -1.57
N GLY A 634 40.62 -0.85 -2.51
CA GLY A 634 41.70 0.02 -2.97
C GLY A 634 42.72 -0.66 -3.89
N GLN A 635 42.42 -1.85 -4.40
CA GLN A 635 43.30 -2.56 -5.33
C GLN A 635 43.06 -2.06 -6.75
N GLU A 636 44.15 -1.85 -7.48
CA GLU A 636 44.13 -1.51 -8.91
C GLU A 636 43.48 -2.66 -9.71
N VAL A 637 42.38 -2.36 -10.39
CA VAL A 637 41.71 -3.28 -11.32
C VAL A 637 42.05 -2.89 -12.76
N ILE A 638 42.02 -1.59 -13.05
CA ILE A 638 42.39 -1.04 -14.36
C ILE A 638 43.54 -0.03 -14.14
N PRO A 639 44.67 -0.16 -14.87
CA PRO A 639 45.87 0.62 -14.62
C PRO A 639 45.70 2.14 -14.75
N PHE A 640 46.53 2.90 -14.02
CA PHE A 640 46.59 4.36 -14.07
C PHE A 640 47.31 4.86 -15.33
N ILE A 641 46.68 4.72 -16.49
CA ILE A 641 47.27 5.05 -17.80
C ILE A 641 46.48 6.09 -18.59
N TYR A 642 45.27 6.42 -18.15
CA TYR A 642 44.34 7.27 -18.90
C TYR A 642 44.51 8.76 -18.57
N ASP A 643 44.33 9.63 -19.55
CA ASP A 643 44.37 11.09 -19.41
C ASP A 643 43.08 11.65 -18.81
N SER A 644 41.94 11.02 -19.14
CA SER A 644 40.62 11.26 -18.54
C SER A 644 39.85 9.92 -18.44
N ALA A 645 38.96 9.80 -17.45
CA ALA A 645 38.10 8.65 -17.28
C ALA A 645 36.81 9.02 -16.53
N GLU A 646 35.69 8.48 -16.99
CA GLU A 646 34.37 8.61 -16.36
C GLU A 646 34.03 7.36 -15.54
N PRO A 647 33.10 7.43 -14.56
CA PRO A 647 32.59 6.25 -13.85
C PRO A 647 31.98 5.21 -14.80
N PHE A 648 31.88 3.95 -14.33
CA PHE A 648 31.18 2.91 -15.07
C PHE A 648 29.66 3.14 -15.04
N GLU A 649 29.00 2.93 -16.18
CA GLU A 649 27.55 2.89 -16.35
C GLU A 649 27.21 1.79 -17.39
N ASP A 650 26.29 0.89 -17.05
CA ASP A 650 25.90 -0.27 -17.86
C ASP A 650 27.10 -1.16 -18.27
N ASP A 651 27.98 -1.49 -17.32
CA ASP A 651 29.22 -2.25 -17.50
C ASP A 651 30.31 -1.59 -18.39
N LEU A 652 30.13 -0.31 -18.77
CA LEU A 652 31.03 0.43 -19.67
C LEU A 652 31.57 1.72 -19.05
N ALA A 653 32.81 2.09 -19.36
CA ALA A 653 33.39 3.37 -18.95
C ALA A 653 34.06 4.08 -20.12
N ARG A 654 33.85 5.40 -20.22
CA ARG A 654 34.54 6.27 -21.18
C ARG A 654 35.90 6.67 -20.66
N VAL A 655 36.91 6.52 -21.50
CA VAL A 655 38.30 6.82 -21.17
C VAL A 655 39.01 7.47 -22.35
N GLU A 656 39.99 8.30 -22.04
CA GLU A 656 40.90 8.89 -23.02
C GLU A 656 42.32 8.45 -22.71
N LYS A 657 43.05 7.98 -23.73
CA LYS A 657 44.46 7.64 -23.60
C LYS A 657 45.25 8.17 -24.78
N ASP A 658 46.26 8.98 -24.50
CA ASP A 658 47.16 9.56 -25.50
C ASP A 658 46.41 10.35 -26.60
N GLY A 659 45.30 10.99 -26.23
CA GLY A 659 44.44 11.78 -27.12
C GLY A 659 43.41 10.99 -27.92
N VAL A 660 43.25 9.69 -27.66
CA VAL A 660 42.20 8.85 -28.26
C VAL A 660 41.13 8.53 -27.22
N SER A 661 39.88 8.85 -27.53
CA SER A 661 38.73 8.54 -26.70
C SER A 661 38.13 7.19 -27.08
N GLY A 662 37.60 6.47 -26.10
CA GLY A 662 36.87 5.23 -26.36
C GLY A 662 36.21 4.68 -25.11
N VAL A 663 35.64 3.49 -25.26
CA VAL A 663 34.90 2.80 -24.21
C VAL A 663 35.62 1.52 -23.84
N ILE A 664 35.77 1.27 -22.53
CA ILE A 664 36.34 0.05 -21.98
C ILE A 664 35.30 -0.75 -21.19
N ASP A 665 35.47 -2.07 -21.16
CA ASP A 665 34.78 -2.96 -20.22
C ASP A 665 35.47 -2.98 -18.83
N LYS A 666 34.85 -3.64 -17.85
CA LYS A 666 35.37 -3.82 -16.48
C LYS A 666 36.70 -4.58 -16.38
N SER A 667 37.18 -5.19 -17.46
CA SER A 667 38.52 -5.79 -17.52
C SER A 667 39.60 -4.82 -18.05
N GLY A 668 39.19 -3.62 -18.50
CA GLY A 668 40.05 -2.64 -19.15
C GLY A 668 40.24 -2.85 -20.65
N ARG A 669 39.42 -3.71 -21.28
CA ARG A 669 39.49 -3.97 -22.72
C ARG A 669 38.66 -2.94 -23.48
N TRP A 670 39.25 -2.38 -24.53
CA TRP A 670 38.59 -1.43 -25.43
C TRP A 670 37.52 -2.14 -26.28
N ILE A 671 36.30 -1.61 -26.27
CA ILE A 671 35.15 -2.11 -27.03
C ILE A 671 34.95 -1.26 -28.30
N GLU A 672 34.99 0.05 -28.17
CA GLU A 672 34.90 1.02 -29.27
C GLU A 672 35.97 2.12 -29.08
N ALA A 673 36.71 2.44 -30.14
CA ALA A 673 37.59 3.60 -30.19
C ALA A 673 36.97 4.62 -31.14
N GLU A 674 36.74 5.85 -30.67
CA GLU A 674 36.31 6.95 -31.53
C GLU A 674 37.58 7.61 -32.12
N GLU A 675 37.69 7.61 -33.46
CA GLU A 675 38.84 8.20 -34.20
C GLU A 675 38.87 9.74 -34.17
#